data_AF-H5ST00-F1
#
_entry.id   AF-H5ST00-F1
#
_cell.length_a   1.000
_cell.length_b   1.000
_cell.length_c   1.000
_cell.angle_alpha   90.00
_cell.angle_beta   90.00
_cell.angle_gamma   90.00
#
_symmetry.space_group_name_H-M   'P 1'
#
loop_
_entity.id
_entity.type
_entity.pdbx_description
1 polymer ?
#
loop_
_entity_poly.entity_id
_entity_poly.type
_entity_poly.pdbx_seq_one_letter_code
_entity_poly.pdbx_strand_id
1 'polypeptide(L)'
;MNADEAQAVQLVSGQQLLIPFGEDAHLVWTRTNGQTAAVGLIRQGNKTLNVSADGQERVVRFLSAQKAEKLLRKLREKGKFQEFEGKLAQRGKRIDKVRVLFDETNKIAILGIASEGNAEKIAHQVRIKVKAGKDDEPEDGAEPAIQATACGQASGEAVPAGAKMQPLYVPPSDGGILEGGYEGPQICTSQWGYDYLCTSRTPMISLSTTSLTVPQTFITQQTQASFVIWNGGGGRLSGTVSVPAPFSIVSGASFSLLPGQPQEVVVKFSSATAGSFSKGITISSNAGSKTVSATGIAHKVSFSPATLDFGSGLLVLREQCNNMGACGLRTEKVGLPIEKTLTVKNEGSVSVTLTLSTSAPYQIVSAWPSLAPGQSAQVTLRFDPNESGSFTGNVQVGINGGQGNVTSSPLVGVAHKIEIEPAELNFGIVIVGTTKDQKLTVKNQGVTTVPLTVSTAVPLSIESESTFTLASSESREVTVRIAPTTSGTLSNNIRFTAGSASITIPTYTQAMTYQEYWQIMFEVYNIARQQGQAGFAIWNTSQILSLAGFPELTQGELQGLWESFDAVASGSLPPEVVQAVEILRTILPEQLQEWLWALVIAEREGRFEEEYAYLVPLGLDRYIQALQLLYSLEEQQAKEMLRDYVEVLARTPGRSWEEVISELQQGGEYDKALAIYEAWFRSQGFPPDQARKKAEEQARLFFFAYAKALAKTGSDADQFERDVNTVLDYLLGLLGNPSKAGQLLNQLLSVLQEISKEQALIQNKALIRTLAQGIIEGWGVENIRQSILVKDKNTGIEKRVVVDIILRDQDYWLEGAQRMVDALFLVNFFTCTGSCDQYGGHIFEWFIAVAAGIDSLLQQYGANFGIIAGLIVDPVNYDQIDEFIFNLALELHNSSAAVFVVWTSPDGQVHFVCIGGGCQQMSAAQRRRHACLIAGKPRNCGAQEINIAKVGPISPKPILPVRITP
;
A
#
# COMPACT_ATOMS: atom_id res chain seq x y z
N MET A 1 24.65 -9.73 38.88
CA MET A 1 24.09 -11.08 39.14
C MET A 1 25.00 -11.77 40.14
N ASN A 2 24.43 -12.24 41.25
CA ASN A 2 25.15 -13.03 42.25
C ASN A 2 25.51 -14.40 41.65
N ALA A 3 26.66 -14.96 42.03
CA ALA A 3 27.17 -16.23 41.49
C ALA A 3 26.36 -17.46 41.94
N ASP A 4 25.42 -17.28 42.87
CA ASP A 4 24.72 -18.38 43.56
C ASP A 4 23.50 -18.94 42.79
N GLU A 5 23.15 -18.38 41.62
CA GLU A 5 21.98 -18.80 40.83
C GLU A 5 22.33 -19.59 39.55
N ALA A 6 23.60 -19.85 39.27
CA ALA A 6 24.02 -20.64 38.12
C ALA A 6 23.99 -22.15 38.43
N GLN A 7 23.09 -22.90 37.78
CA GLN A 7 23.09 -24.36 37.86
C GLN A 7 24.00 -24.95 36.78
N ALA A 8 25.09 -25.59 37.19
CA ALA A 8 25.94 -26.39 36.32
C ALA A 8 25.46 -27.85 36.29
N VAL A 9 25.19 -28.39 35.10
CA VAL A 9 24.83 -29.80 34.93
C VAL A 9 25.96 -30.50 34.17
N GLN A 10 26.55 -31.54 34.76
CA GLN A 10 27.60 -32.34 34.14
C GLN A 10 26.99 -33.54 33.41
N LEU A 11 27.26 -33.66 32.11
CA LEU A 11 26.91 -34.83 31.30
C LEU A 11 28.19 -35.56 30.86
N VAL A 12 28.07 -36.85 30.54
CA VAL A 12 29.19 -37.78 30.28
C VAL A 12 30.12 -37.36 29.13
N SER A 13 29.75 -36.38 28.31
CA SER A 13 30.56 -35.88 27.19
C SER A 13 30.74 -34.35 27.13
N GLY A 14 30.48 -33.59 28.20
CA GLY A 14 30.71 -32.14 28.24
C GLY A 14 29.99 -31.38 29.37
N GLN A 15 30.39 -30.11 29.58
CA GLN A 15 29.75 -29.20 30.55
C GLN A 15 28.65 -28.37 29.87
N GLN A 16 27.47 -28.29 30.51
CA GLN A 16 26.45 -27.30 30.21
C GLN A 16 26.35 -26.26 31.34
N LEU A 17 26.31 -24.98 30.96
CA LEU A 17 26.04 -23.87 31.89
C LEU A 17 24.72 -23.21 31.47
N LEU A 18 23.77 -23.10 32.40
CA LEU A 18 22.50 -22.41 32.22
C LEU A 18 22.59 -21.06 32.95
N ILE A 19 22.41 -19.97 32.20
CA ILE A 19 22.35 -18.61 32.76
C ILE A 19 20.93 -18.07 32.55
N PRO A 20 20.13 -17.93 33.62
CA PRO A 20 18.80 -17.31 33.52
C PRO A 20 18.92 -15.81 33.28
N PHE A 21 18.11 -15.27 32.37
CA PHE A 21 18.03 -13.84 32.05
C PHE A 21 16.55 -13.41 32.12
N GLY A 22 16.06 -13.16 33.35
CA GLY A 22 14.64 -12.92 33.60
C GLY A 22 13.80 -14.20 33.61
N GLU A 23 12.47 -14.06 33.72
CA GLU A 23 11.54 -15.20 33.90
C GLU A 23 11.39 -16.09 32.65
N ASP A 24 11.69 -15.58 31.45
CA ASP A 24 11.34 -16.25 30.17
C ASP A 24 12.53 -16.55 29.23
N ALA A 25 13.78 -16.30 29.62
CA ALA A 25 14.95 -16.52 28.76
C ALA A 25 16.10 -17.26 29.44
N HIS A 26 16.70 -18.22 28.72
CA HIS A 26 17.86 -19.00 29.18
C HIS A 26 18.95 -19.01 28.11
N LEU A 27 20.19 -18.73 28.51
CA LEU A 27 21.36 -18.95 27.65
C LEU A 27 21.92 -20.36 27.92
N VAL A 28 22.03 -21.18 26.88
CA VAL A 28 22.60 -22.53 26.97
C VAL A 28 23.96 -22.55 26.31
N TRP A 29 24.97 -22.94 27.09
CA TRP A 29 26.34 -23.09 26.61
C TRP A 29 26.72 -24.56 26.60
N THR A 30 27.24 -25.06 25.48
CA THR A 30 27.75 -26.43 25.36
C THR A 30 29.20 -26.44 24.91
N ARG A 31 30.03 -27.15 25.67
CA ARG A 31 31.42 -27.40 25.29
C ARG A 31 31.61 -28.89 25.01
N THR A 32 31.85 -29.21 23.75
CA THR A 32 32.18 -30.57 23.28
C THR A 32 33.46 -30.50 22.46
N ASN A 33 34.47 -31.29 22.83
CA ASN A 33 35.73 -31.46 22.08
C ASN A 33 36.46 -30.16 21.68
N GLY A 34 36.52 -29.17 22.58
CA GLY A 34 37.35 -27.97 22.39
C GLY A 34 36.80 -26.88 21.47
N GLN A 35 35.62 -27.05 20.86
CA GLN A 35 34.91 -25.97 20.16
C GLN A 35 33.79 -25.40 21.03
N THR A 36 33.74 -24.06 21.12
CA THR A 36 32.69 -23.32 21.81
C THR A 36 31.53 -23.10 20.84
N ALA A 37 30.38 -23.73 21.07
CA ALA A 37 29.15 -23.43 20.35
C ALA A 37 28.18 -22.74 21.30
N ALA A 38 27.90 -21.45 21.04
CA ALA A 38 26.75 -20.78 21.65
C ALA A 38 25.49 -21.26 20.92
N VAL A 39 24.51 -21.76 21.66
CA VAL A 39 23.15 -22.00 21.14
C VAL A 39 22.23 -21.12 21.98
N GLY A 40 21.99 -19.91 21.48
CA GLY A 40 21.03 -19.00 22.10
C GLY A 40 19.62 -19.38 21.64
N LEU A 41 18.76 -19.79 22.57
CA LEU A 41 17.31 -19.85 22.34
C LEU A 41 16.70 -18.62 23.02
N ILE A 42 16.33 -17.62 22.22
CA ILE A 42 15.67 -16.41 22.73
C ILE A 42 14.17 -16.57 22.47
N ARG A 43 13.36 -16.55 23.53
CA ARG A 43 11.90 -16.55 23.41
C ARG A 43 11.39 -15.11 23.45
N GLN A 44 10.73 -14.67 22.38
CA GLN A 44 10.07 -13.36 22.31
C GLN A 44 8.60 -13.61 21.97
N GLY A 45 7.74 -13.65 22.99
CA GLY A 45 6.34 -14.08 22.84
C GLY A 45 6.22 -15.55 22.38
N ASN A 46 5.52 -15.79 21.26
CA ASN A 46 5.31 -17.13 20.67
C ASN A 46 6.42 -17.59 19.71
N LYS A 47 7.50 -16.82 19.54
CA LYS A 47 8.59 -17.14 18.61
C LYS A 47 9.88 -17.50 19.37
N THR A 48 10.66 -18.41 18.79
CA THR A 48 11.98 -18.80 19.31
C THR A 48 13.05 -18.47 18.28
N LEU A 49 13.99 -17.60 18.63
CA LEU A 49 15.18 -17.34 17.82
C LEU A 49 16.23 -18.38 18.13
N ASN A 50 16.76 -19.06 17.11
CA ASN A 50 17.95 -19.91 17.24
C ASN A 50 19.14 -19.18 16.62
N VAL A 51 20.15 -18.89 17.42
CA VAL A 51 21.43 -18.35 16.94
C VAL A 51 22.40 -19.51 16.76
N SER A 52 22.70 -19.85 15.50
CA SER A 52 23.70 -20.88 15.19
C SER A 52 25.13 -20.37 15.45
N ALA A 53 26.08 -21.29 15.51
CA ALA A 53 27.49 -20.99 15.78
C ALA A 53 28.16 -20.06 14.73
N ASP A 54 27.49 -19.81 13.60
CA ASP A 54 27.89 -18.89 12.52
C ASP A 54 27.31 -17.47 12.68
N GLY A 55 26.52 -17.20 13.73
CA GLY A 55 25.91 -15.90 14.00
C GLY A 55 24.67 -15.58 13.17
N GLN A 56 24.14 -16.53 12.39
CA GLN A 56 22.88 -16.30 11.67
C GLN A 56 21.67 -16.46 12.57
N GLU A 57 20.80 -15.43 12.57
CA GLU A 57 19.50 -15.47 13.23
C GLU A 57 18.53 -16.31 12.42
N ARG A 58 18.05 -17.42 13.01
CA ARG A 58 17.04 -18.28 12.37
C ARG A 58 15.75 -18.22 13.17
N VAL A 59 14.67 -17.82 12.51
CA VAL A 59 13.34 -17.83 13.11
C VAL A 59 12.81 -19.24 13.04
N VAL A 60 12.73 -19.88 14.20
CA VAL A 60 12.21 -21.24 14.31
C VAL A 60 10.95 -21.23 15.17
N ARG A 61 10.02 -22.10 14.84
CA ARG A 61 8.85 -22.34 15.70
C ARG A 61 8.52 -23.82 15.78
N PHE A 62 7.92 -24.19 16.91
CA PHE A 62 7.32 -25.52 17.04
C PHE A 62 5.96 -25.52 16.36
N LEU A 63 5.68 -26.56 15.57
CA LEU A 63 4.32 -26.82 15.14
C LEU A 63 3.51 -27.38 16.31
N SER A 64 2.23 -27.00 16.39
CA SER A 64 1.30 -27.62 17.34
C SER A 64 1.16 -29.11 17.06
N ALA A 65 0.79 -29.89 18.08
CA ALA A 65 0.61 -31.34 17.93
C ALA A 65 -0.35 -31.70 16.78
N GLN A 66 -1.47 -30.98 16.64
CA GLN A 66 -2.42 -31.17 15.54
C GLN A 66 -1.80 -30.90 14.15
N LYS A 67 -1.00 -29.83 14.01
CA LYS A 67 -0.32 -29.51 12.74
C LYS A 67 0.79 -30.50 12.42
N ALA A 68 1.54 -30.94 13.42
CA ALA A 68 2.59 -31.95 13.30
C ALA A 68 2.01 -33.32 12.87
N GLU A 69 0.88 -33.74 13.45
CA GLU A 69 0.18 -34.97 13.05
C GLU A 69 -0.38 -34.87 11.63
N LYS A 70 -0.96 -33.73 11.25
CA LYS A 70 -1.44 -33.49 9.88
C LYS A 70 -0.31 -33.59 8.86
N LEU A 71 0.85 -33.00 9.15
CA LEU A 71 2.05 -33.09 8.32
C LEU A 71 2.57 -34.53 8.23
N LEU A 72 2.63 -35.25 9.35
CA LEU A 72 3.06 -36.65 9.37
C LEU A 72 2.14 -37.54 8.54
N ARG A 73 0.82 -37.30 8.58
CA ARG A 73 -0.15 -38.02 7.74
C ARG A 73 0.10 -37.80 6.25
N LYS A 74 0.29 -36.55 5.81
CA LYS A 74 0.63 -36.23 4.41
C LYS A 74 1.98 -36.81 3.99
N LEU A 75 2.97 -36.88 4.89
CA LEU A 75 4.27 -37.50 4.58
C LEU A 75 4.14 -39.02 4.39
N ARG A 76 3.28 -39.70 5.17
CA ARG A 76 3.00 -41.15 5.01
C ARG A 76 2.33 -41.51 3.68
N GLU A 77 1.79 -40.55 2.96
CA GLU A 77 1.25 -40.73 1.61
C GLU A 77 2.36 -40.71 0.53
N LYS A 78 3.61 -40.35 0.89
CA LYS A 78 4.75 -40.25 -0.04
C LYS A 78 5.63 -41.50 0.01
N GLY A 79 5.91 -42.10 -1.16
CA GLY A 79 6.65 -43.37 -1.27
C GLY A 79 8.03 -43.40 -0.59
N LYS A 80 8.84 -42.34 -0.71
CA LYS A 80 10.16 -42.25 -0.05
C LYS A 80 10.08 -42.28 1.48
N PHE A 81 9.00 -41.73 2.05
CA PHE A 81 8.79 -41.75 3.50
C PHE A 81 8.31 -43.12 4.00
N GLN A 82 7.47 -43.80 3.21
CA GLN A 82 7.08 -45.19 3.47
C GLN A 82 8.29 -46.14 3.45
N GLU A 83 9.22 -45.97 2.51
CA GLU A 83 10.47 -46.73 2.46
C GLU A 83 11.35 -46.47 3.71
N PHE A 84 11.40 -45.23 4.18
CA PHE A 84 12.09 -44.85 5.40
C PHE A 84 11.47 -45.47 6.66
N GLU A 85 10.14 -45.41 6.83
CA GLU A 85 9.43 -46.10 7.92
C GLU A 85 9.65 -47.61 7.85
N GLY A 86 9.68 -48.20 6.66
CA GLY A 86 10.01 -49.62 6.45
C GLY A 86 11.42 -49.97 6.95
N LYS A 87 12.44 -49.15 6.64
CA LYS A 87 13.82 -49.35 7.11
C LYS A 87 13.96 -49.16 8.63
N LEU A 88 13.16 -48.27 9.23
CA LEU A 88 13.10 -48.09 10.69
C LEU A 88 12.45 -49.29 11.37
N ALA A 89 11.35 -49.80 10.81
CA ALA A 89 10.65 -50.97 11.33
C ALA A 89 11.52 -52.23 11.27
N GLN A 90 12.31 -52.41 10.20
CA GLN A 90 13.31 -53.48 10.11
C GLN A 90 14.40 -53.38 11.18
N ARG A 91 14.64 -52.19 11.75
CA ARG A 91 15.54 -51.96 12.88
C ARG A 91 14.82 -51.98 14.24
N GLY A 92 13.59 -52.47 14.28
CA GLY A 92 12.78 -52.58 15.50
C GLY A 92 12.29 -51.25 16.06
N LYS A 93 12.19 -50.19 15.25
CA LYS A 93 11.75 -48.86 15.71
C LYS A 93 10.51 -48.41 14.94
N ARG A 94 9.56 -47.78 15.63
CA ARG A 94 8.33 -47.20 15.02
C ARG A 94 8.28 -45.69 15.21
N ILE A 95 7.71 -44.98 14.24
CA ILE A 95 7.46 -43.54 14.34
C ILE A 95 6.09 -43.34 14.98
N ASP A 96 6.11 -42.93 16.25
CA ASP A 96 4.91 -42.66 17.05
C ASP A 96 4.65 -41.14 17.10
N LYS A 97 4.62 -40.50 18.29
CA LYS A 97 4.50 -39.04 18.40
C LYS A 97 5.78 -38.34 17.91
N VAL A 98 5.58 -37.33 17.06
CA VAL A 98 6.66 -36.49 16.52
C VAL A 98 6.54 -35.05 17.03
N ARG A 99 7.68 -34.43 17.31
CA ARG A 99 7.76 -32.97 17.45
C ARG A 99 8.37 -32.38 16.19
N VAL A 100 7.78 -31.32 15.67
CA VAL A 100 8.27 -30.66 14.46
C VAL A 100 8.74 -29.26 14.79
N LEU A 101 10.01 -29.00 14.51
CA LEU A 101 10.58 -27.67 14.49
C LEU A 101 10.61 -27.18 13.04
N PHE A 102 9.98 -26.05 12.78
CA PHE A 102 9.92 -25.45 11.46
C PHE A 102 10.87 -24.25 11.39
N ASP A 103 11.83 -24.32 10.47
CA ASP A 103 12.70 -23.20 10.11
C ASP A 103 11.96 -22.35 9.06
N GLU A 104 11.46 -21.19 9.49
CA GLU A 104 10.69 -20.28 8.63
C GLU A 104 11.55 -19.62 7.56
N THR A 105 12.84 -19.42 7.86
CA THR A 105 13.83 -18.78 7.01
C THR A 105 14.19 -19.68 5.82
N ASN A 106 14.42 -20.96 6.05
CA ASN A 106 14.84 -21.91 5.00
C ASN A 106 13.72 -22.81 4.47
N LYS A 107 12.51 -22.73 5.06
CA LYS A 107 11.37 -23.63 4.77
C LYS A 107 11.77 -25.10 4.94
N ILE A 108 12.33 -25.44 6.11
CA ILE A 108 12.76 -26.81 6.44
C ILE A 108 12.01 -27.28 7.69
N ALA A 109 11.46 -28.50 7.63
CA ALA A 109 10.85 -29.15 8.78
C ALA A 109 11.82 -30.19 9.37
N ILE A 110 12.10 -30.08 10.67
CA ILE A 110 12.92 -31.03 11.40
C ILE A 110 12.00 -31.87 12.27
N LEU A 111 11.96 -33.18 12.02
CA LEU A 111 11.15 -34.13 12.78
C LEU A 111 12.00 -34.76 13.88
N GLY A 112 11.62 -34.54 15.13
CA GLY A 112 12.10 -35.28 16.28
C GLY A 112 11.22 -36.49 16.54
N ILE A 113 11.78 -37.69 16.43
CA ILE A 113 11.11 -38.96 16.68
C ILE A 113 11.36 -39.35 18.14
N ALA A 114 10.29 -39.50 18.92
CA ALA A 114 10.36 -39.89 20.33
C ALA A 114 10.88 -41.32 20.51
N SER A 115 11.51 -41.58 21.66
CA SER A 115 11.88 -42.92 22.10
C SER A 115 10.63 -43.72 22.47
N GLU A 116 10.59 -45.02 22.14
CA GLU A 116 9.49 -45.90 22.57
C GLU A 116 9.34 -45.84 24.11
N GLY A 117 8.10 -45.60 24.56
CA GLY A 117 7.74 -45.52 25.98
C GLY A 117 7.90 -44.15 26.65
N ASN A 118 8.51 -43.14 26.00
CA ASN A 118 8.63 -41.80 26.60
C ASN A 118 8.54 -40.66 25.55
N ALA A 119 7.40 -39.97 25.53
CA ALA A 119 7.09 -38.89 24.57
C ALA A 119 7.94 -37.62 24.73
N GLU A 120 8.73 -37.50 25.80
CA GLU A 120 9.58 -36.33 26.06
C GLU A 120 11.03 -36.51 25.61
N LYS A 121 11.49 -37.74 25.38
CA LYS A 121 12.87 -38.00 24.93
C LYS A 121 12.91 -38.27 23.42
N ILE A 122 13.54 -37.38 22.66
CA ILE A 122 13.77 -37.56 21.21
C ILE A 122 14.93 -38.53 21.02
N ALA A 123 14.66 -39.69 20.42
CA ALA A 123 15.67 -40.70 20.16
C ALA A 123 16.41 -40.46 18.83
N HIS A 124 15.70 -39.94 17.81
CA HIS A 124 16.26 -39.71 16.47
C HIS A 124 15.74 -38.40 15.91
N GLN A 125 16.59 -37.68 15.17
CA GLN A 125 16.19 -36.48 14.42
C GLN A 125 16.33 -36.73 12.94
N VAL A 126 15.33 -36.31 12.17
CA VAL A 126 15.29 -36.44 10.72
C VAL A 126 15.03 -35.07 10.14
N ARG A 127 15.91 -34.60 9.26
CA ARG A 127 15.70 -33.36 8.52
C ARG A 127 14.96 -33.69 7.23
N ILE A 128 13.82 -33.04 7.04
CA ILE A 128 13.02 -33.17 5.82
C ILE A 128 12.89 -31.78 5.20
N LYS A 129 13.38 -31.63 3.98
CA LYS A 129 13.15 -30.41 3.21
C LYS A 129 11.71 -30.45 2.71
N VAL A 130 10.90 -29.46 3.10
CA VAL A 130 9.48 -29.38 2.75
C VAL A 130 9.20 -27.97 2.23
N LYS A 131 8.89 -27.81 0.94
CA LYS A 131 8.36 -26.54 0.44
C LYS A 131 6.95 -26.38 1.00
N ALA A 132 6.77 -25.48 1.96
CA ALA A 132 5.47 -25.23 2.57
C ALA A 132 4.93 -23.85 2.16
N GLY A 133 3.64 -23.81 1.82
CA GLY A 133 2.90 -22.58 1.48
C GLY A 133 2.51 -21.76 2.72
N LYS A 134 1.73 -20.68 2.52
CA LYS A 134 1.30 -19.74 3.58
C LYS A 134 0.54 -20.39 4.76
N ASP A 135 -0.04 -21.58 4.56
CA ASP A 135 -0.84 -22.29 5.57
C ASP A 135 -0.09 -23.40 6.32
N ASP A 136 1.24 -23.44 6.23
CA ASP A 136 2.10 -24.48 6.81
C ASP A 136 1.90 -25.88 6.20
N GLU A 137 1.29 -25.95 5.02
CA GLU A 137 1.08 -27.21 4.30
C GLU A 137 2.18 -27.44 3.26
N PRO A 138 2.65 -28.69 3.06
CA PRO A 138 3.53 -29.02 1.94
C PRO A 138 2.82 -28.72 0.62
N GLU A 139 3.49 -28.02 -0.31
CA GLU A 139 2.99 -27.75 -1.67
C GLU A 139 2.65 -29.08 -2.39
N ASP A 140 1.52 -29.12 -3.10
CA ASP A 140 1.12 -30.27 -3.89
C ASP A 140 2.16 -30.55 -4.98
N GLY A 141 2.91 -31.66 -4.82
CA GLY A 141 4.01 -32.06 -5.69
C GLY A 141 5.41 -32.04 -5.05
N ALA A 142 5.56 -31.56 -3.80
CA ALA A 142 6.86 -31.58 -3.13
C ALA A 142 7.29 -33.02 -2.73
N GLU A 143 8.44 -33.47 -3.24
CA GLU A 143 9.08 -34.72 -2.75
C GLU A 143 9.94 -34.45 -1.51
N PRO A 144 9.81 -35.26 -0.43
CA PRO A 144 10.65 -35.09 0.75
C PRO A 144 12.10 -35.54 0.47
N ALA A 145 13.05 -34.63 0.65
CA ALA A 145 14.48 -34.98 0.73
C ALA A 145 14.83 -35.34 2.17
N ILE A 146 15.06 -36.63 2.43
CA ILE A 146 15.37 -37.17 3.76
C ILE A 146 16.88 -37.23 3.93
N GLN A 147 17.43 -36.42 4.83
CA GLN A 147 18.82 -36.56 5.31
C GLN A 147 18.77 -37.12 6.73
N ALA A 148 19.15 -38.40 6.87
CA ALA A 148 19.27 -39.06 8.16
C ALA A 148 20.69 -38.84 8.72
N THR A 149 20.81 -38.05 9.77
CA THR A 149 22.07 -37.92 10.51
C THR A 149 21.99 -38.85 11.72
N ALA A 150 22.85 -39.88 11.77
CA ALA A 150 22.94 -40.76 12.92
C ALA A 150 23.47 -39.97 14.13
N CYS A 151 22.59 -39.59 15.05
CA CYS A 151 22.99 -39.11 16.37
C CYS A 151 23.33 -40.34 17.24
N GLY A 152 24.51 -40.33 17.85
CA GLY A 152 24.95 -41.37 18.79
C GLY A 152 23.97 -41.54 19.95
N GLN A 153 23.85 -42.78 20.43
CA GLN A 153 22.96 -43.18 21.51
C GLN A 153 23.18 -42.34 22.77
N ALA A 154 22.15 -41.61 23.21
CA ALA A 154 22.01 -41.15 24.58
C ALA A 154 20.95 -42.03 25.27
N SER A 155 21.36 -43.19 25.78
CA SER A 155 20.57 -43.98 26.71
C SER A 155 20.97 -43.59 28.14
N GLY A 156 20.18 -42.72 28.76
CA GLY A 156 20.28 -42.46 30.20
C GLY A 156 19.43 -43.47 30.96
N GLU A 157 20.05 -44.53 31.48
CA GLU A 157 19.49 -45.40 32.52
C GLU A 157 19.69 -44.71 33.88
N ALA A 158 18.63 -44.66 34.69
CA ALA A 158 18.70 -44.15 36.05
C ALA A 158 19.41 -45.18 36.93
N VAL A 159 20.56 -44.82 37.50
CA VAL A 159 21.21 -45.62 38.54
C VAL A 159 20.43 -45.43 39.85
N PRO A 160 20.00 -46.50 40.56
CA PRO A 160 19.34 -46.36 41.84
C PRO A 160 20.30 -45.76 42.88
N ALA A 161 19.79 -44.85 43.71
CA ALA A 161 20.53 -44.31 44.85
C ALA A 161 20.90 -45.44 45.83
N GLY A 162 22.19 -45.82 45.87
CA GLY A 162 22.70 -46.79 46.86
C GLY A 162 23.78 -47.78 46.38
N ALA A 163 24.18 -47.80 45.10
CA ALA A 163 25.20 -48.73 44.64
C ALA A 163 26.62 -48.33 45.10
N LYS A 164 27.16 -49.05 46.08
CA LYS A 164 28.59 -49.02 46.45
C LYS A 164 29.42 -49.60 45.31
N MET A 165 30.45 -48.89 44.85
CA MET A 165 31.44 -49.43 43.92
C MET A 165 32.20 -50.58 44.58
N GLN A 166 32.05 -51.79 44.04
CA GLN A 166 32.98 -52.89 44.28
C GLN A 166 34.09 -52.85 43.22
N PRO A 167 35.37 -53.05 43.60
CA PRO A 167 36.44 -53.19 42.64
C PRO A 167 36.25 -54.50 41.86
N LEU A 168 36.41 -54.41 40.54
CA LEU A 168 36.41 -55.56 39.64
C LEU A 168 37.49 -56.57 40.07
N TYR A 169 37.03 -57.75 40.49
CA TYR A 169 37.83 -58.95 40.65
C TYR A 169 38.10 -59.56 39.27
N VAL A 170 39.37 -59.68 38.90
CA VAL A 170 39.83 -60.41 37.71
C VAL A 170 40.27 -61.81 38.19
N PRO A 171 39.75 -62.93 37.62
CA PRO A 171 40.20 -64.26 38.00
C PRO A 171 41.63 -64.52 37.50
N PRO A 172 42.45 -65.26 38.25
CA PRO A 172 43.71 -65.77 37.75
C PRO A 172 43.46 -67.03 36.91
N SER A 173 43.90 -67.04 35.66
CA SER A 173 44.14 -68.28 34.94
C SER A 173 45.40 -68.17 34.09
N ASP A 174 46.42 -68.89 34.55
CA ASP A 174 47.42 -69.65 33.81
C ASP A 174 48.15 -68.92 32.68
N GLY A 175 49.41 -68.57 32.87
CA GLY A 175 50.46 -69.58 33.02
C GLY A 175 51.15 -69.79 31.67
N GLY A 176 51.77 -68.73 31.16
CA GLY A 176 52.63 -68.77 29.98
C GLY A 176 53.97 -68.16 30.34
N ILE A 177 54.95 -69.03 30.62
CA ILE A 177 56.35 -68.62 30.77
C ILE A 177 56.84 -68.23 29.37
N LEU A 178 57.09 -66.94 29.17
CA LEU A 178 58.01 -66.47 28.15
C LEU A 178 59.07 -65.64 28.86
N GLU A 179 60.18 -66.32 29.16
CA GLU A 179 61.46 -65.69 29.43
C GLU A 179 61.77 -64.72 28.28
N GLY A 180 61.98 -63.45 28.64
CA GLY A 180 62.27 -62.39 27.68
C GLY A 180 62.21 -61.04 28.36
N GLY A 181 63.26 -60.71 29.13
CA GLY A 181 63.40 -59.43 29.80
C GLY A 181 63.29 -58.27 28.82
N TYR A 182 62.26 -57.45 29.00
CA TYR A 182 62.24 -56.07 28.53
C TYR A 182 62.44 -55.18 29.76
N GLU A 183 63.68 -54.78 30.04
CA GLU A 183 64.00 -53.69 30.96
C GLU A 183 63.65 -52.33 30.32
N GLY A 184 62.38 -52.16 29.95
CA GLY A 184 61.80 -50.88 29.59
C GLY A 184 61.05 -50.29 30.79
N PRO A 185 61.04 -48.96 31.00
CA PRO A 185 60.27 -48.38 32.10
C PRO A 185 58.78 -48.67 31.91
N GLN A 186 58.13 -49.34 32.87
CA GLN A 186 56.68 -49.54 32.86
C GLN A 186 55.98 -48.17 33.01
N ILE A 187 55.21 -47.79 32.00
CA ILE A 187 54.39 -46.59 31.98
C ILE A 187 53.04 -46.95 32.62
N CYS A 188 52.63 -46.18 33.62
CA CYS A 188 51.32 -46.27 34.25
C CYS A 188 50.55 -44.96 34.01
N THR A 189 49.23 -45.05 33.85
CA THR A 189 48.35 -43.88 33.75
C THR A 189 47.67 -43.63 35.10
N SER A 190 47.70 -42.39 35.57
CA SER A 190 47.08 -42.01 36.84
C SER A 190 45.56 -41.92 36.75
N GLN A 191 44.88 -41.80 37.89
CA GLN A 191 43.42 -41.54 37.95
C GLN A 191 43.00 -40.23 37.27
N TRP A 192 43.95 -39.33 36.96
CA TRP A 192 43.73 -38.08 36.24
C TRP A 192 44.08 -38.18 34.75
N GLY A 193 44.45 -39.36 34.26
CA GLY A 193 44.77 -39.60 32.85
C GLY A 193 46.19 -39.18 32.44
N TYR A 194 47.11 -38.96 33.39
CA TYR A 194 48.50 -38.59 33.10
C TYR A 194 49.44 -39.77 33.27
N ASP A 195 50.32 -39.97 32.28
CA ASP A 195 51.31 -41.04 32.29
C ASP A 195 52.50 -40.72 33.20
N TYR A 196 52.95 -41.73 33.93
CA TYR A 196 54.10 -41.69 34.83
C TYR A 196 54.83 -43.04 34.89
N LEU A 197 56.10 -43.01 35.29
CA LEU A 197 56.96 -44.18 35.44
C LEU A 197 56.75 -44.81 36.82
N CYS A 198 55.86 -45.79 36.91
CA CYS A 198 55.42 -46.38 38.19
C CYS A 198 56.48 -47.22 38.90
N THR A 199 57.49 -47.72 38.17
CA THR A 199 58.64 -48.43 38.76
C THR A 199 59.80 -47.50 39.11
N SER A 200 59.76 -46.23 38.68
CA SER A 200 60.79 -45.24 39.01
C SER A 200 60.65 -44.79 40.47
N ARG A 201 61.76 -44.63 41.19
CA ARG A 201 61.76 -44.02 42.53
C ARG A 201 62.08 -42.53 42.52
N THR A 202 62.44 -41.98 41.36
CA THR A 202 62.78 -40.56 41.21
C THR A 202 61.56 -39.75 40.75
N PRO A 203 61.40 -38.52 41.24
CA PRO A 203 60.41 -37.59 40.68
C PRO A 203 60.83 -37.19 39.26
N MET A 204 59.85 -36.94 38.38
CA MET A 204 60.10 -36.43 37.03
C MET A 204 59.10 -35.32 36.71
N ILE A 205 59.60 -34.15 36.33
CA ILE A 205 58.75 -33.02 35.95
C ILE A 205 58.30 -33.14 34.48
N SER A 206 57.00 -33.17 34.27
CA SER A 206 56.37 -33.18 32.96
C SER A 206 55.47 -31.95 32.79
N LEU A 207 55.39 -31.43 31.56
CA LEU A 207 54.72 -30.17 31.22
C LEU A 207 53.78 -30.38 30.05
N SER A 208 52.62 -29.73 30.08
CA SER A 208 51.66 -29.81 28.96
C SER A 208 52.13 -29.02 27.74
N THR A 209 53.03 -28.05 27.94
CA THR A 209 53.61 -27.23 26.88
C THR A 209 54.96 -26.64 27.32
N THR A 210 55.81 -26.30 26.35
CA THR A 210 57.05 -25.54 26.55
C THR A 210 56.88 -24.04 26.28
N SER A 211 55.72 -23.63 25.74
CA SER A 211 55.37 -22.23 25.48
C SER A 211 53.92 -21.93 25.88
N LEU A 212 53.72 -20.78 26.49
CA LEU A 212 52.41 -20.27 26.89
C LEU A 212 52.19 -18.91 26.24
N THR A 213 51.25 -18.84 25.30
CA THR A 213 50.79 -17.57 24.73
C THR A 213 49.55 -17.12 25.48
N VAL A 214 49.66 -15.99 26.18
CA VAL A 214 48.54 -15.36 26.87
C VAL A 214 47.77 -14.51 25.85
N PRO A 215 46.42 -14.49 25.88
CA PRO A 215 45.62 -13.66 24.97
C PRO A 215 46.07 -12.20 24.96
N GLN A 216 46.12 -11.62 23.76
CA GLN A 216 46.48 -10.21 23.57
C GLN A 216 45.46 -9.31 24.29
N THR A 217 45.90 -8.13 24.72
CA THR A 217 45.06 -7.18 25.47
C THR A 217 45.38 -5.75 25.13
N PHE A 218 44.53 -4.81 25.55
CA PHE A 218 44.93 -3.39 25.60
C PHE A 218 45.79 -3.12 26.83
N ILE A 219 46.57 -2.03 26.79
CA ILE A 219 47.31 -1.55 27.97
C ILE A 219 46.39 -1.42 29.19
N THR A 220 46.93 -1.65 30.38
CA THR A 220 46.24 -1.60 31.69
C THR A 220 45.14 -2.64 31.92
N GLN A 221 44.80 -3.44 30.90
CA GLN A 221 43.89 -4.58 31.01
C GLN A 221 44.65 -5.89 31.27
N GLN A 222 43.92 -6.92 31.70
CA GLN A 222 44.49 -8.14 32.24
C GLN A 222 43.91 -9.38 31.57
N THR A 223 44.78 -10.32 31.21
CA THR A 223 44.40 -11.59 30.58
C THR A 223 45.11 -12.75 31.25
N GLN A 224 44.56 -13.95 31.11
CA GLN A 224 45.09 -15.16 31.75
C GLN A 224 45.16 -16.32 30.78
N ALA A 225 46.14 -17.19 30.99
CA ALA A 225 46.25 -18.49 30.36
C ALA A 225 46.86 -19.49 31.36
N SER A 226 46.66 -20.78 31.13
CA SER A 226 47.16 -21.82 32.03
C SER A 226 47.90 -22.93 31.29
N PHE A 227 48.73 -23.63 32.03
CA PHE A 227 49.37 -24.88 31.61
C PHE A 227 49.38 -25.86 32.79
N VAL A 228 49.60 -27.14 32.50
CA VAL A 228 49.60 -28.19 33.52
C VAL A 228 51.01 -28.72 33.72
N ILE A 229 51.40 -28.83 34.98
CA ILE A 229 52.58 -29.55 35.46
C ILE A 229 52.08 -30.88 36.02
N TRP A 230 52.72 -31.99 35.69
CA TRP A 230 52.45 -33.25 36.39
C TRP A 230 53.74 -33.99 36.72
N ASN A 231 53.64 -34.88 37.69
CA ASN A 231 54.73 -35.75 38.07
C ASN A 231 54.73 -37.01 37.19
N GLY A 232 55.63 -37.08 36.21
CA GLY A 232 55.83 -38.26 35.38
C GLY A 232 56.70 -39.34 36.05
N GLY A 233 57.22 -39.12 37.25
CA GLY A 233 58.07 -40.08 37.97
C GLY A 233 57.32 -40.78 39.10
N GLY A 234 57.93 -41.80 39.70
CA GLY A 234 57.31 -42.51 40.84
C GLY A 234 57.73 -41.97 42.22
N GLY A 235 58.68 -41.02 42.30
CA GLY A 235 58.95 -40.25 43.53
C GLY A 235 58.10 -38.98 43.64
N ARG A 236 57.85 -38.45 44.84
CA ARG A 236 57.08 -37.20 45.05
C ARG A 236 57.82 -35.98 44.46
N LEU A 237 57.13 -35.23 43.59
CA LEU A 237 57.65 -34.03 42.94
C LEU A 237 57.21 -32.78 43.69
N SER A 238 58.14 -31.97 44.20
CA SER A 238 57.84 -30.72 44.89
C SER A 238 58.64 -29.56 44.32
N GLY A 239 58.02 -28.40 44.17
CA GLY A 239 58.66 -27.24 43.55
C GLY A 239 57.87 -25.95 43.62
N THR A 240 58.46 -24.90 43.05
CA THR A 240 57.87 -23.56 42.93
C THR A 240 57.91 -23.07 41.48
N VAL A 241 56.98 -22.18 41.15
CA VAL A 241 56.85 -21.54 39.85
C VAL A 241 56.92 -20.03 40.02
N SER A 242 57.79 -19.38 39.25
CA SER A 242 57.93 -17.92 39.28
C SER A 242 58.08 -17.36 37.86
N VAL A 243 57.64 -16.12 37.65
CA VAL A 243 57.78 -15.41 36.37
C VAL A 243 58.02 -13.92 36.62
N PRO A 244 58.94 -13.27 35.88
CA PRO A 244 59.12 -11.82 35.96
C PRO A 244 57.94 -11.03 35.39
N ALA A 245 57.74 -9.80 35.88
CA ALA A 245 56.83 -8.83 35.30
C ALA A 245 57.13 -8.62 33.79
N PRO A 246 56.12 -8.35 32.93
CA PRO A 246 54.71 -8.03 33.23
C PRO A 246 53.79 -9.26 33.44
N PHE A 247 54.35 -10.45 33.63
CA PHE A 247 53.59 -11.65 34.00
C PHE A 247 53.58 -11.86 35.51
N SER A 248 52.56 -12.58 36.01
CA SER A 248 52.47 -12.99 37.41
C SER A 248 51.75 -14.34 37.52
N ILE A 249 52.07 -15.13 38.55
CA ILE A 249 51.39 -16.40 38.82
C ILE A 249 50.17 -16.12 39.71
N VAL A 250 48.98 -16.47 39.22
CA VAL A 250 47.70 -16.33 39.94
C VAL A 250 47.43 -17.56 40.81
N SER A 251 47.74 -18.74 40.30
CA SER A 251 47.57 -20.02 40.98
C SER A 251 48.63 -21.03 40.55
N GLY A 252 48.99 -21.96 41.43
CA GLY A 252 50.01 -22.98 41.17
C GLY A 252 51.47 -22.50 41.37
N ALA A 253 51.70 -21.44 42.16
CA ALA A 253 53.04 -20.90 42.44
C ALA A 253 53.94 -21.86 43.26
N SER A 254 53.35 -22.84 43.94
CA SER A 254 54.06 -23.96 44.57
C SER A 254 53.23 -25.24 44.45
N PHE A 255 53.89 -26.40 44.42
CA PHE A 255 53.24 -27.69 44.26
C PHE A 255 53.97 -28.83 44.98
N SER A 256 53.22 -29.87 45.34
CA SER A 256 53.74 -31.14 45.87
C SER A 256 52.87 -32.28 45.34
N LEU A 257 53.35 -32.98 44.31
CA LEU A 257 52.59 -33.86 43.46
C LEU A 257 53.01 -35.32 43.68
N LEU A 258 52.01 -36.16 43.95
CA LEU A 258 52.15 -37.62 43.90
C LEU A 258 52.42 -38.09 42.46
N PRO A 259 52.92 -39.33 42.27
CA PRO A 259 53.09 -39.91 40.94
C PRO A 259 51.81 -39.80 40.09
N GLY A 260 51.96 -39.20 38.90
CA GLY A 260 50.86 -38.97 37.97
C GLY A 260 49.87 -37.87 38.36
N GLN A 261 50.08 -37.14 39.46
CA GLN A 261 49.20 -36.05 39.90
C GLN A 261 49.49 -34.75 39.11
N PRO A 262 48.45 -34.10 38.54
CA PRO A 262 48.59 -32.81 37.86
C PRO A 262 48.41 -31.61 38.80
N GLN A 263 48.98 -30.47 38.39
CA GLN A 263 48.79 -29.14 38.93
C GLN A 263 48.61 -28.15 37.77
N GLU A 264 47.49 -27.43 37.78
CA GLU A 264 47.30 -26.30 36.87
C GLU A 264 48.02 -25.06 37.41
N VAL A 265 48.75 -24.38 36.53
CA VAL A 265 49.41 -23.10 36.79
C VAL A 265 48.73 -22.05 35.95
N VAL A 266 48.16 -21.03 36.60
CA VAL A 266 47.47 -19.91 35.93
C VAL A 266 48.39 -18.70 35.92
N VAL A 267 48.69 -18.20 34.73
CA VAL A 267 49.57 -17.06 34.49
C VAL A 267 48.74 -15.89 34.00
N LYS A 268 48.93 -14.74 34.65
CA LYS A 268 48.30 -13.47 34.30
C LYS A 268 49.29 -12.55 33.60
N PHE A 269 48.83 -11.87 32.56
CA PHE A 269 49.55 -10.82 31.84
C PHE A 269 48.84 -9.47 32.03
N SER A 270 49.62 -8.42 32.34
CA SER A 270 49.13 -7.05 32.47
C SER A 270 50.27 -6.08 32.22
N SER A 271 50.16 -5.22 31.20
CA SER A 271 51.21 -4.25 30.85
C SER A 271 50.68 -2.83 30.81
N ALA A 272 51.48 -1.87 31.33
CA ALA A 272 51.19 -0.44 31.21
C ALA A 272 51.69 0.15 29.87
N THR A 273 52.57 -0.57 29.16
CA THR A 273 53.14 -0.14 27.88
C THR A 273 52.73 -1.10 26.76
N ALA A 274 52.51 -0.55 25.57
CA ALA A 274 52.20 -1.35 24.39
C ALA A 274 53.47 -2.01 23.84
N GLY A 275 53.36 -3.28 23.44
CA GLY A 275 54.46 -4.05 22.89
C GLY A 275 54.28 -5.56 23.02
N SER A 276 55.26 -6.28 22.47
CA SER A 276 55.39 -7.73 22.63
C SER A 276 56.35 -8.05 23.77
N PHE A 277 55.93 -8.91 24.69
CA PHE A 277 56.70 -9.30 25.86
C PHE A 277 56.93 -10.80 25.84
N SER A 278 58.18 -11.21 26.07
CA SER A 278 58.58 -12.61 26.20
C SER A 278 59.44 -12.78 27.46
N LYS A 279 59.02 -13.66 28.37
CA LYS A 279 59.73 -13.98 29.62
C LYS A 279 59.68 -15.48 29.89
N GLY A 280 60.72 -16.02 30.51
CA GLY A 280 60.72 -17.40 30.97
C GLY A 280 59.97 -17.53 32.31
N ILE A 281 59.01 -18.45 32.37
CA ILE A 281 58.44 -18.97 33.61
C ILE A 281 59.41 -20.04 34.10
N THR A 282 60.04 -19.82 35.25
CA THR A 282 60.98 -20.77 35.85
C THR A 282 60.23 -21.69 36.80
N ILE A 283 60.29 -22.99 36.53
CA ILE A 283 59.83 -24.05 37.44
C ILE A 283 61.06 -24.67 38.10
N SER A 284 61.19 -24.50 39.41
CA SER A 284 62.25 -25.09 40.22
C SER A 284 61.69 -26.25 41.04
N SER A 285 62.25 -27.45 40.91
CA SER A 285 61.75 -28.65 41.60
C SER A 285 62.88 -29.54 42.09
N ASN A 286 62.54 -30.50 42.97
CA ASN A 286 63.46 -31.56 43.39
C ASN A 286 63.83 -32.56 42.28
N ALA A 287 63.27 -32.43 41.07
CA ALA A 287 63.63 -33.19 39.86
C ALA A 287 64.40 -32.36 38.82
N GLY A 288 64.92 -31.19 39.21
CA GLY A 288 65.57 -30.23 38.33
C GLY A 288 64.67 -29.05 37.94
N SER A 289 65.20 -28.14 37.12
CA SER A 289 64.49 -26.93 36.67
C SER A 289 64.07 -27.05 35.21
N LYS A 290 62.86 -26.58 34.91
CA LYS A 290 62.37 -26.39 33.54
C LYS A 290 61.89 -24.96 33.35
N THR A 291 61.87 -24.53 32.10
CA THR A 291 61.39 -23.20 31.73
C THR A 291 60.27 -23.32 30.70
N VAL A 292 59.20 -22.56 30.90
CA VAL A 292 58.14 -22.37 29.90
C VAL A 292 58.21 -20.93 29.40
N SER A 293 58.27 -20.72 28.09
CA SER A 293 58.30 -19.37 27.51
C SER A 293 56.90 -18.74 27.54
N ALA A 294 56.72 -17.67 28.30
CA ALA A 294 55.49 -16.89 28.32
C ALA A 294 55.57 -15.72 27.35
N THR A 295 54.60 -15.61 26.44
CA THR A 295 54.47 -14.49 25.50
C THR A 295 53.13 -13.80 25.67
N GLY A 296 53.13 -12.47 25.61
CA GLY A 296 51.93 -11.64 25.71
C GLY A 296 52.12 -10.34 24.93
N ILE A 297 51.04 -9.83 24.33
CA ILE A 297 51.05 -8.59 23.54
C ILE A 297 50.04 -7.62 24.14
N ALA A 298 50.50 -6.39 24.40
CA ALA A 298 49.64 -5.28 24.80
C ALA A 298 49.56 -4.24 23.67
N HIS A 299 48.35 -3.83 23.28
CA HIS A 299 48.10 -2.83 22.25
C HIS A 299 47.65 -1.49 22.86
N LYS A 300 47.90 -0.39 22.14
CA LYS A 300 47.37 0.94 22.45
C LYS A 300 46.80 1.54 21.17
N VAL A 301 45.55 2.02 21.25
CA VAL A 301 44.88 2.72 20.15
C VAL A 301 44.39 4.07 20.61
N SER A 302 44.34 5.04 19.70
CA SER A 302 43.76 6.36 19.94
C SER A 302 42.73 6.72 18.87
N PHE A 303 41.82 7.62 19.25
CA PHE A 303 40.67 8.03 18.43
C PHE A 303 40.71 9.53 18.20
N SER A 304 40.39 9.96 16.99
CA SER A 304 40.21 11.37 16.66
C SER A 304 39.05 11.55 15.68
N PRO A 305 38.12 12.48 15.90
CA PRO A 305 38.07 13.46 16.99
C PRO A 305 37.66 12.87 18.37
N ALA A 306 37.79 13.69 19.43
CA ALA A 306 37.42 13.33 20.82
C ALA A 306 35.90 13.24 21.06
N THR A 307 35.09 13.79 20.16
CA THR A 307 33.63 13.61 20.09
C THR A 307 33.25 13.67 18.62
N LEU A 308 32.44 12.71 18.16
CA LEU A 308 31.96 12.70 16.78
C LEU A 308 30.51 13.16 16.77
N ASP A 309 30.31 14.42 16.39
CA ASP A 309 29.00 15.04 16.28
C ASP A 309 28.44 14.87 14.86
N PHE A 310 27.31 14.19 14.76
CA PHE A 310 26.56 14.00 13.52
C PHE A 310 25.65 15.19 13.22
N GLY A 311 25.48 16.13 14.15
CA GLY A 311 24.55 17.25 14.02
C GLY A 311 23.09 16.80 14.11
N SER A 312 22.22 17.48 13.39
CA SER A 312 20.78 17.26 13.42
C SER A 312 20.20 16.90 12.04
N GLY A 313 19.22 16.00 12.07
CA GLY A 313 18.38 15.62 10.93
C GLY A 313 16.89 15.74 11.24
N LEU A 314 16.05 15.65 10.22
CA LEU A 314 14.61 15.85 10.29
C LEU A 314 13.84 14.60 9.85
N LEU A 315 12.82 14.23 10.62
CA LEU A 315 11.74 13.33 10.26
C LEU A 315 10.51 14.19 9.96
N VAL A 316 10.20 14.39 8.69
CA VAL A 316 9.11 15.28 8.25
C VAL A 316 7.87 14.46 7.94
N LEU A 317 6.81 14.67 8.72
CA LEU A 317 5.50 14.11 8.46
C LEU A 317 4.71 15.08 7.57
N ARG A 318 4.25 14.62 6.41
CA ARG A 318 3.35 15.38 5.54
C ARG A 318 2.51 14.44 4.70
N GLU A 319 1.44 14.98 4.12
CA GLU A 319 0.66 14.25 3.13
C GLU A 319 1.50 14.03 1.86
N GLN A 320 1.52 12.79 1.38
CA GLN A 320 2.16 12.41 0.12
C GLN A 320 1.19 11.54 -0.67
N CYS A 321 0.98 11.93 -1.93
CA CYS A 321 0.16 11.19 -2.87
C CYS A 321 1.04 10.31 -3.76
N ASN A 322 0.59 9.08 -4.03
CA ASN A 322 1.22 8.25 -5.06
C ASN A 322 0.68 8.60 -6.47
N ASN A 323 1.30 8.05 -7.50
CA ASN A 323 0.88 8.25 -8.90
C ASN A 323 -0.53 7.74 -9.23
N MET A 324 -1.19 7.04 -8.28
CA MET A 324 -2.56 6.57 -8.40
C MET A 324 -3.56 7.48 -7.65
N GLY A 325 -3.12 8.63 -7.12
CA GLY A 325 -3.96 9.58 -6.41
C GLY A 325 -4.29 9.22 -4.96
N ALA A 326 -3.70 8.15 -4.41
CA ALA A 326 -3.87 7.81 -3.01
C ALA A 326 -2.91 8.63 -2.13
N CYS A 327 -3.47 9.52 -1.32
CA CYS A 327 -2.74 10.40 -0.42
C CYS A 327 -2.80 9.90 1.03
N GLY A 328 -1.75 10.17 1.80
CA GLY A 328 -1.72 9.88 3.22
C GLY A 328 -0.48 10.45 3.90
N LEU A 329 -0.52 10.54 5.23
CA LEU A 329 0.60 11.02 6.03
C LEU A 329 1.77 10.04 5.96
N ARG A 330 2.93 10.53 5.50
CA ARG A 330 4.17 9.74 5.42
C ARG A 330 5.32 10.51 6.05
N THR A 331 6.21 9.77 6.72
CA THR A 331 7.43 10.32 7.31
C THR A 331 8.57 10.25 6.30
N GLU A 332 9.12 11.39 5.96
CA GLU A 332 10.29 11.56 5.09
C GLU A 332 11.52 11.88 5.94
N LYS A 333 12.63 11.20 5.66
CA LYS A 333 13.94 11.48 6.29
C LYS A 333 14.65 12.57 5.51
N VAL A 334 14.80 13.75 6.10
CA VAL A 334 15.45 14.92 5.50
C VAL A 334 16.76 15.20 6.22
N GLY A 335 17.87 15.18 5.47
CA GLY A 335 19.21 15.29 6.06
C GLY A 335 19.63 14.06 6.87
N LEU A 336 18.95 12.92 6.69
CA LEU A 336 19.31 11.61 7.24
C LEU A 336 19.37 10.59 6.09
N PRO A 337 20.19 9.54 6.19
CA PRO A 337 21.18 9.30 7.25
C PRO A 337 22.39 10.24 7.16
N ILE A 338 23.12 10.43 8.26
CA ILE A 338 24.34 11.26 8.30
C ILE A 338 25.55 10.35 8.48
N GLU A 339 26.57 10.51 7.63
CA GLU A 339 27.82 9.77 7.72
C GLU A 339 28.99 10.66 8.17
N LYS A 340 29.80 10.14 9.09
CA LYS A 340 31.01 10.81 9.63
C LYS A 340 32.13 9.81 9.80
N THR A 341 33.37 10.29 9.74
CA THR A 341 34.57 9.45 9.87
C THR A 341 35.24 9.60 11.23
N LEU A 342 35.57 8.47 11.85
CA LEU A 342 36.38 8.38 13.06
C LEU A 342 37.76 7.84 12.69
N THR A 343 38.82 8.58 13.01
CA THR A 343 40.20 8.11 12.79
C THR A 343 40.64 7.26 13.98
N VAL A 344 41.07 6.03 13.70
CA VAL A 344 41.66 5.10 14.67
C VAL A 344 43.15 4.95 14.35
N LYS A 345 44.01 5.17 15.34
CA LYS A 345 45.47 5.05 15.20
C LYS A 345 46.01 3.96 16.09
N ASN A 346 46.89 3.11 15.56
CA ASN A 346 47.69 2.20 16.37
C ASN A 346 48.90 2.96 16.94
N GLU A 347 48.91 3.16 18.26
CA GLU A 347 50.01 3.80 19.00
C GLU A 347 50.97 2.76 19.62
N GLY A 348 50.71 1.48 19.42
CA GLY A 348 51.59 0.40 19.83
C GLY A 348 52.76 0.18 18.87
N SER A 349 53.66 -0.71 19.28
CA SER A 349 54.81 -1.16 18.50
C SER A 349 54.55 -2.47 17.74
N VAL A 350 53.33 -3.01 17.82
CA VAL A 350 52.90 -4.26 17.17
C VAL A 350 51.62 -4.02 16.37
N SER A 351 51.51 -4.62 15.18
CA SER A 351 50.30 -4.55 14.36
C SER A 351 49.08 -5.10 15.10
N VAL A 352 47.92 -4.47 14.92
CA VAL A 352 46.68 -4.83 15.61
C VAL A 352 45.52 -5.00 14.62
N THR A 353 44.78 -6.10 14.77
CA THR A 353 43.53 -6.35 14.04
C THR A 353 42.38 -6.09 15.01
N LEU A 354 41.55 -5.09 14.72
CA LEU A 354 40.49 -4.62 15.60
C LEU A 354 39.13 -5.20 15.21
N THR A 355 38.27 -5.39 16.20
CA THR A 355 36.83 -5.68 16.01
C THR A 355 36.03 -4.50 16.52
N LEU A 356 35.12 -3.96 15.71
CA LEU A 356 34.33 -2.78 16.04
C LEU A 356 32.86 -3.13 16.18
N SER A 357 32.19 -2.57 17.19
CA SER A 357 30.74 -2.69 17.36
C SER A 357 30.16 -1.39 17.92
N THR A 358 28.89 -1.12 17.59
CA THR A 358 28.13 0.03 18.07
C THR A 358 26.65 -0.34 18.15
N SER A 359 25.86 0.45 18.87
CA SER A 359 24.42 0.25 19.03
C SER A 359 23.62 1.22 18.17
N ALA A 360 22.42 0.80 17.74
CA ALA A 360 21.46 1.67 17.08
C ALA A 360 21.19 2.94 17.91
N PRO A 361 20.98 4.11 17.28
CA PRO A 361 20.82 4.33 15.83
C PRO A 361 22.14 4.50 15.05
N TYR A 362 23.30 4.27 15.67
CA TYR A 362 24.60 4.30 14.99
C TYR A 362 24.91 2.96 14.33
N GLN A 363 25.61 3.01 13.20
CA GLN A 363 26.02 1.84 12.42
C GLN A 363 27.44 2.00 11.90
N ILE A 364 28.19 0.90 11.83
CA ILE A 364 29.51 0.88 11.20
C ILE A 364 29.32 0.52 9.73
N VAL A 365 29.65 1.44 8.82
CA VAL A 365 29.50 1.24 7.36
C VAL A 365 30.72 0.54 6.78
N SER A 366 31.91 0.90 7.26
CA SER A 366 33.17 0.28 6.84
C SER A 366 34.14 0.18 8.01
N ALA A 367 34.85 -0.94 8.08
CA ALA A 367 35.87 -1.22 9.07
C ALA A 367 37.14 -1.78 8.39
N TRP A 368 38.29 -1.56 9.03
CA TRP A 368 39.60 -1.95 8.50
C TRP A 368 40.11 -3.25 9.13
N PRO A 369 40.83 -4.10 8.38
CA PRO A 369 41.24 -5.40 8.87
C PRO A 369 42.46 -5.37 9.79
N SER A 370 43.45 -4.49 9.59
CA SER A 370 44.67 -4.46 10.43
C SER A 370 45.40 -3.12 10.33
N LEU A 371 45.96 -2.65 11.44
CA LEU A 371 46.75 -1.42 11.55
C LEU A 371 48.19 -1.74 11.96
N ALA A 372 49.15 -1.41 11.09
CA ALA A 372 50.57 -1.46 11.43
C ALA A 372 50.93 -0.43 12.52
N PRO A 373 52.08 -0.57 13.22
CA PRO A 373 52.54 0.42 14.19
C PRO A 373 52.59 1.83 13.62
N GLY A 374 51.97 2.79 14.30
CA GLY A 374 51.89 4.19 13.86
C GLY A 374 50.88 4.48 12.75
N GLN A 375 50.27 3.45 12.14
CA GLN A 375 49.28 3.60 11.08
C GLN A 375 47.92 4.09 11.64
N SER A 376 47.26 4.94 10.86
CA SER A 376 45.89 5.38 11.09
C SER A 376 44.95 4.85 10.01
N ALA A 377 43.70 4.64 10.36
CA ALA A 377 42.63 4.33 9.42
C ALA A 377 41.32 5.04 9.78
N GLN A 378 40.46 5.27 8.79
CA GLN A 378 39.20 6.02 8.95
C GLN A 378 37.99 5.07 8.97
N VAL A 379 37.29 4.98 10.09
CA VAL A 379 36.05 4.21 10.23
C VAL A 379 34.87 5.11 9.86
N THR A 380 34.11 4.74 8.83
CA THR A 380 32.87 5.46 8.50
C THR A 380 31.73 4.95 9.36
N LEU A 381 31.13 5.87 10.11
CA LEU A 381 29.97 5.64 10.95
C LEU A 381 28.77 6.35 10.34
N ARG A 382 27.60 5.72 10.45
CA ARG A 382 26.31 6.24 9.98
C ARG A 382 25.36 6.42 11.16
N PHE A 383 24.70 7.58 11.22
CA PHE A 383 23.62 7.89 12.13
C PHE A 383 22.31 7.89 11.36
N ASP A 384 21.43 6.93 11.66
CA ASP A 384 20.14 6.76 10.96
C ASP A 384 18.99 6.42 11.94
N PRO A 385 18.52 7.40 12.71
CA PRO A 385 17.42 7.22 13.64
C PRO A 385 16.06 7.08 12.92
N ASN A 386 15.15 6.31 13.52
CA ASN A 386 13.77 6.17 13.06
C ASN A 386 12.77 6.95 13.91
N GLU A 387 13.22 7.52 15.03
CA GLU A 387 12.41 8.28 15.97
C GLU A 387 13.13 9.59 16.34
N SER A 388 12.37 10.60 16.76
CA SER A 388 12.95 11.83 17.27
C SER A 388 13.64 11.59 18.61
N GLY A 389 14.77 12.24 18.84
CA GLY A 389 15.50 12.14 20.10
C GLY A 389 16.90 12.74 20.00
N SER A 390 17.51 12.93 21.17
CA SER A 390 18.95 13.19 21.29
C SER A 390 19.63 11.88 21.64
N PHE A 391 20.51 11.41 20.76
CA PHE A 391 21.16 10.12 20.89
C PHE A 391 22.62 10.32 21.27
N THR A 392 23.07 9.49 22.22
CA THR A 392 24.48 9.37 22.58
C THR A 392 24.89 7.91 22.50
N GLY A 393 26.10 7.67 22.02
CA GLY A 393 26.63 6.32 21.84
C GLY A 393 28.15 6.32 21.86
N ASN A 394 28.75 5.15 21.62
CA ASN A 394 30.18 5.00 21.47
C ASN A 394 30.47 3.80 20.56
N VAL A 395 31.71 3.70 20.07
CA VAL A 395 32.20 2.51 19.39
C VAL A 395 32.99 1.68 20.39
N GLN A 396 32.59 0.42 20.55
CA GLN A 396 33.33 -0.58 21.31
C GLN A 396 34.37 -1.23 20.39
N VAL A 397 35.63 -1.19 20.83
CA VAL A 397 36.79 -1.66 20.07
C VAL A 397 37.42 -2.84 20.81
N GLY A 398 37.36 -4.02 20.22
CA GLY A 398 38.07 -5.22 20.65
C GLY A 398 39.28 -5.53 19.78
N ILE A 399 40.03 -6.56 20.16
CA ILE A 399 41.14 -7.12 19.39
C ILE A 399 40.70 -8.49 18.87
N ASN A 400 40.86 -8.75 17.57
CA ASN A 400 40.55 -10.04 16.99
C ASN A 400 41.49 -11.12 17.55
N GLY A 401 40.93 -12.16 18.18
CA GLY A 401 41.70 -13.20 18.87
C GLY A 401 42.32 -12.79 20.21
N GLY A 402 42.04 -11.56 20.67
CA GLY A 402 42.46 -11.05 21.98
C GLY A 402 41.32 -11.00 22.99
N GLN A 403 41.60 -10.41 24.14
CA GLN A 403 40.64 -10.12 25.21
C GLN A 403 40.74 -8.64 25.60
N GLY A 404 39.62 -8.09 26.07
CA GLY A 404 39.54 -6.68 26.47
C GLY A 404 38.92 -5.78 25.40
N ASN A 405 38.44 -4.61 25.84
CA ASN A 405 37.76 -3.63 25.00
C ASN A 405 38.18 -2.20 25.35
N VAL A 406 38.25 -1.32 24.35
CA VAL A 406 38.39 0.12 24.54
C VAL A 406 37.17 0.78 23.93
N THR A 407 36.63 1.77 24.64
CA THR A 407 35.52 2.58 24.14
C THR A 407 36.06 3.82 23.46
N SER A 408 35.53 4.15 22.28
CA SER A 408 35.87 5.38 21.58
C SER A 408 35.31 6.62 22.29
N SER A 409 35.71 7.78 21.77
CA SER A 409 34.99 9.04 21.89
C SER A 409 33.46 8.88 21.76
N PRO A 410 32.64 9.67 22.49
CA PRO A 410 31.20 9.64 22.34
C PRO A 410 30.76 10.07 20.93
N LEU A 411 29.75 9.37 20.44
CA LEU A 411 28.97 9.72 19.26
C LEU A 411 27.75 10.50 19.74
N VAL A 412 27.45 11.62 19.10
CA VAL A 412 26.26 12.43 19.43
C VAL A 412 25.52 12.80 18.16
N GLY A 413 24.19 12.77 18.21
CA GLY A 413 23.35 13.12 17.06
C GLY A 413 21.91 13.40 17.49
N VAL A 414 21.22 14.25 16.75
CA VAL A 414 19.85 14.66 17.08
C VAL A 414 18.93 14.39 15.89
N ALA A 415 17.75 13.81 16.17
CA ALA A 415 16.65 13.76 15.22
C ALA A 415 15.48 14.59 15.73
N HIS A 416 15.03 15.50 14.88
CA HIS A 416 13.82 16.28 15.06
C HIS A 416 12.67 15.62 14.32
N LYS A 417 11.44 15.77 14.80
CA LYS A 417 10.26 15.32 14.07
C LYS A 417 9.26 16.47 13.97
N ILE A 418 8.96 16.88 12.74
CA ILE A 418 8.00 17.94 12.48
C ILE A 418 6.91 17.43 11.56
N GLU A 419 5.74 18.03 11.66
CA GLU A 419 4.63 17.87 10.74
C GLU A 419 4.37 19.21 10.06
N ILE A 420 4.16 19.18 8.75
CA ILE A 420 3.85 20.38 7.95
C ILE A 420 2.53 20.14 7.22
N GLU A 421 1.56 21.01 7.45
CA GLU A 421 0.23 20.94 6.84
C GLU A 421 -0.22 22.33 6.37
N PRO A 422 -0.71 22.48 5.13
CA PRO A 422 -0.78 21.46 4.07
C PRO A 422 0.59 21.13 3.44
N ALA A 423 0.68 20.02 2.71
CA ALA A 423 1.91 19.58 2.04
C ALA A 423 2.30 20.43 0.81
N GLU A 424 1.36 21.21 0.30
CA GLU A 424 1.50 22.20 -0.78
C GLU A 424 0.63 23.42 -0.43
N LEU A 425 1.10 24.63 -0.74
CA LEU A 425 0.27 25.83 -0.65
C LEU A 425 -0.26 26.26 -2.02
N ASN A 426 -1.55 26.07 -2.23
CA ASN A 426 -2.24 26.55 -3.41
C ASN A 426 -2.93 27.90 -3.14
N PHE A 427 -2.46 28.95 -3.79
CA PHE A 427 -3.06 30.28 -3.71
C PHE A 427 -4.25 30.44 -4.67
N GLY A 428 -4.48 29.48 -5.56
CA GLY A 428 -5.52 29.54 -6.58
C GLY A 428 -5.25 30.67 -7.58
N ILE A 429 -6.32 31.32 -8.03
CA ILE A 429 -6.22 32.50 -8.89
C ILE A 429 -5.87 33.72 -8.03
N VAL A 430 -4.85 34.48 -8.46
CA VAL A 430 -4.46 35.76 -7.86
C VAL A 430 -4.30 36.80 -8.96
N ILE A 431 -4.92 37.96 -8.79
CA ILE A 431 -4.86 39.02 -9.80
C ILE A 431 -3.50 39.72 -9.76
N VAL A 432 -2.89 39.97 -10.92
CA VAL A 432 -1.61 40.69 -11.05
C VAL A 432 -1.72 42.07 -10.36
N GLY A 433 -0.74 42.39 -9.52
CA GLY A 433 -0.72 43.61 -8.72
C GLY A 433 -1.53 43.53 -7.41
N THR A 434 -2.25 42.43 -7.16
CA THR A 434 -2.89 42.14 -5.86
C THR A 434 -2.05 41.18 -5.02
N THR A 435 -2.43 41.00 -3.76
CA THR A 435 -1.77 40.06 -2.87
C THR A 435 -2.75 39.05 -2.30
N LYS A 436 -2.28 37.82 -2.08
CA LYS A 436 -3.06 36.79 -1.38
C LYS A 436 -2.19 36.08 -0.35
N ASP A 437 -2.77 35.86 0.82
CA ASP A 437 -2.11 35.20 1.94
C ASP A 437 -2.64 33.78 2.07
N GLN A 438 -1.73 32.84 2.30
CA GLN A 438 -2.03 31.47 2.67
C GLN A 438 -1.23 31.08 3.90
N LYS A 439 -1.75 30.11 4.65
CA LYS A 439 -1.18 29.69 5.92
C LYS A 439 -0.81 28.23 5.86
N LEU A 440 0.36 27.90 6.39
CA LEU A 440 0.74 26.53 6.71
C LEU A 440 1.03 26.43 8.20
N THR A 441 0.70 25.29 8.80
CA THR A 441 1.02 24.97 10.18
C THR A 441 2.23 24.07 10.21
N VAL A 442 3.21 24.42 11.05
CA VAL A 442 4.34 23.55 11.39
C VAL A 442 4.21 23.15 12.84
N LYS A 443 4.16 21.84 13.09
CA LYS A 443 4.06 21.27 14.43
C LYS A 443 5.26 20.41 14.74
N ASN A 444 5.83 20.57 15.93
CA ASN A 444 6.84 19.65 16.43
C ASN A 444 6.17 18.41 17.04
N GLN A 445 6.20 17.30 16.31
CA GLN A 445 5.67 16.00 16.74
C GLN A 445 6.71 15.14 17.47
N GLY A 446 7.90 15.69 17.70
CA GLY A 446 9.00 15.01 18.37
C GLY A 446 9.18 15.40 19.83
N VAL A 447 10.18 14.78 20.47
CA VAL A 447 10.57 15.04 21.86
C VAL A 447 11.69 16.07 22.01
N THR A 448 12.28 16.53 20.90
CA THR A 448 13.39 17.49 20.87
C THR A 448 12.90 18.88 20.47
N THR A 449 13.54 19.94 20.96
CA THR A 449 13.27 21.31 20.49
C THR A 449 13.88 21.52 19.11
N VAL A 450 13.10 22.04 18.17
CA VAL A 450 13.51 22.21 16.76
C VAL A 450 13.68 23.69 16.42
N PRO A 451 14.90 24.17 16.14
CA PRO A 451 15.10 25.48 15.53
C PRO A 451 14.82 25.42 14.03
N LEU A 452 13.94 26.29 13.55
CA LEU A 452 13.53 26.39 12.15
C LEU A 452 13.77 27.79 11.61
N THR A 453 14.22 27.84 10.35
CA THR A 453 14.24 29.06 9.54
C THR A 453 13.44 28.83 8.28
N VAL A 454 12.60 29.79 7.91
CA VAL A 454 11.73 29.76 6.74
C VAL A 454 12.18 30.84 5.77
N SER A 455 12.31 30.48 4.50
CA SER A 455 12.73 31.39 3.44
C SER A 455 11.96 31.11 2.16
N THR A 456 11.82 32.14 1.33
CA THR A 456 11.19 32.06 0.01
C THR A 456 11.79 33.12 -0.91
N ALA A 457 11.39 33.13 -2.18
CA ALA A 457 11.81 34.12 -3.17
C ALA A 457 10.60 34.82 -3.79
N VAL A 458 10.79 36.06 -4.26
CA VAL A 458 9.80 36.84 -5.02
C VAL A 458 9.24 35.98 -6.17
N PRO A 459 7.92 35.95 -6.40
CA PRO A 459 6.88 36.86 -5.87
C PRO A 459 6.30 36.50 -4.49
N LEU A 460 6.89 35.55 -3.76
CA LEU A 460 6.46 35.21 -2.40
C LEU A 460 7.21 36.03 -1.33
N SER A 461 6.54 36.27 -0.20
CA SER A 461 7.11 36.80 1.05
C SER A 461 6.60 36.02 2.26
N ILE A 462 7.43 35.93 3.32
CA ILE A 462 7.03 35.37 4.62
C ILE A 462 6.58 36.54 5.49
N GLU A 463 5.30 36.57 5.87
CA GLU A 463 4.72 37.68 6.65
C GLU A 463 4.83 37.44 8.16
N SER A 464 5.03 36.19 8.57
CA SER A 464 5.34 35.81 9.96
C SER A 464 6.84 35.89 10.27
N GLU A 465 7.24 35.66 11.52
CA GLU A 465 8.66 35.51 11.86
C GLU A 465 9.30 34.38 11.04
N SER A 466 10.40 34.70 10.36
CA SER A 466 11.14 33.77 9.50
C SER A 466 12.05 32.82 10.28
N THR A 467 12.27 33.07 11.58
CA THR A 467 13.15 32.26 12.42
C THR A 467 12.47 32.00 13.76
N PHE A 468 12.32 30.73 14.14
CA PHE A 468 11.64 30.36 15.39
C PHE A 468 12.06 28.98 15.89
N THR A 469 11.77 28.71 17.16
CA THR A 469 12.00 27.40 17.80
C THR A 469 10.67 26.80 18.23
N LEU A 470 10.48 25.51 17.99
CA LEU A 470 9.32 24.78 18.47
C LEU A 470 9.74 23.78 19.56
N ALA A 471 9.22 23.96 20.77
CA ALA A 471 9.30 22.94 21.82
C ALA A 471 8.46 21.71 21.44
N SER A 472 8.60 20.60 22.18
CA SER A 472 7.83 19.39 21.91
C SER A 472 6.32 19.68 21.95
N SER A 473 5.59 19.16 20.96
CA SER A 473 4.14 19.37 20.75
C SER A 473 3.72 20.80 20.40
N GLU A 474 4.64 21.76 20.36
CA GLU A 474 4.35 23.13 19.97
C GLU A 474 4.04 23.22 18.47
N SER A 475 3.10 24.09 18.11
CA SER A 475 2.70 24.35 16.73
C SER A 475 2.78 25.83 16.44
N ARG A 476 3.16 26.18 15.22
CA ARG A 476 3.21 27.56 14.76
C ARG A 476 2.67 27.68 13.35
N GLU A 477 1.86 28.72 13.16
CA GLU A 477 1.33 29.10 11.86
C GLU A 477 2.33 30.02 11.15
N VAL A 478 2.66 29.69 9.90
CA VAL A 478 3.49 30.49 9.01
C VAL A 478 2.60 31.07 7.93
N THR A 479 2.50 32.39 7.88
CA THR A 479 1.73 33.10 6.86
C THR A 479 2.65 33.47 5.70
N VAL A 480 2.27 33.02 4.51
CA VAL A 480 2.99 33.27 3.26
C VAL A 480 2.11 34.10 2.36
N ARG A 481 2.66 35.20 1.83
CA ARG A 481 1.99 36.09 0.88
C ARG A 481 2.55 35.88 -0.51
N ILE A 482 1.69 35.92 -1.52
CA ILE A 482 2.09 36.04 -2.92
C ILE A 482 1.66 37.38 -3.50
N ALA A 483 2.56 38.01 -4.26
CA ALA A 483 2.35 39.29 -4.95
C ALA A 483 2.81 39.18 -6.42
N PRO A 484 2.02 38.56 -7.31
CA PRO A 484 2.42 38.35 -8.70
C PRO A 484 2.47 39.68 -9.47
N THR A 485 3.55 39.87 -10.24
CA THR A 485 3.75 41.04 -11.11
C THR A 485 3.52 40.73 -12.60
N THR A 486 3.33 39.47 -12.94
CA THR A 486 3.11 38.97 -14.31
C THR A 486 2.03 37.89 -14.28
N SER A 487 1.24 37.77 -15.36
CA SER A 487 0.26 36.68 -15.50
C SER A 487 0.95 35.38 -15.93
N GLY A 488 0.30 34.25 -15.63
CA GLY A 488 0.79 32.90 -15.89
C GLY A 488 0.77 32.01 -14.66
N THR A 489 1.12 30.74 -14.85
CA THR A 489 1.25 29.77 -13.75
C THR A 489 2.59 29.97 -13.05
N LEU A 490 2.54 30.23 -11.75
CA LEU A 490 3.72 30.40 -10.89
C LEU A 490 3.89 29.16 -10.02
N SER A 491 5.04 28.50 -10.15
CA SER A 491 5.46 27.41 -9.29
C SER A 491 6.73 27.81 -8.57
N ASN A 492 6.60 28.07 -7.27
CA ASN A 492 7.68 28.49 -6.38
C ASN A 492 7.75 27.52 -5.18
N ASN A 493 8.76 27.71 -4.32
CA ASN A 493 8.99 26.85 -3.18
C ASN A 493 9.25 27.67 -1.91
N ILE A 494 8.65 27.25 -0.81
CA ILE A 494 8.99 27.71 0.54
C ILE A 494 9.99 26.72 1.13
N ARG A 495 11.10 27.22 1.66
CA ARG A 495 12.17 26.39 2.22
C ARG A 495 12.21 26.53 3.73
N PHE A 496 12.08 25.39 4.41
CA PHE A 496 12.36 25.24 5.84
C PHE A 496 13.75 24.65 6.03
N THR A 497 14.50 25.17 6.99
CA THR A 497 15.84 24.66 7.36
C THR A 497 15.95 24.45 8.86
N ALA A 498 16.47 23.30 9.27
CA ALA A 498 16.90 23.01 10.64
C ALA A 498 18.33 22.43 10.61
N GLY A 499 19.31 23.20 11.04
CA GLY A 499 20.72 22.80 10.90
C GLY A 499 21.11 22.59 9.44
N SER A 500 21.62 21.41 9.10
CA SER A 500 21.96 21.02 7.72
C SER A 500 20.79 20.44 6.91
N ALA A 501 19.66 20.15 7.54
CA ALA A 501 18.50 19.58 6.87
C ALA A 501 17.64 20.71 6.26
N SER A 502 17.22 20.53 5.01
CA SER A 502 16.35 21.48 4.30
C SER A 502 15.22 20.75 3.58
N ILE A 503 13.98 21.21 3.81
CA ILE A 503 12.77 20.71 3.15
C ILE A 503 12.07 21.84 2.40
N THR A 504 11.55 21.52 1.22
CA THR A 504 10.80 22.45 0.37
C THR A 504 9.33 22.08 0.29
N ILE A 505 8.48 23.09 0.46
CA ILE A 505 7.04 23.01 0.27
C ILE A 505 6.71 23.72 -1.05
N PRO A 506 6.14 23.01 -2.04
CA PRO A 506 5.75 23.63 -3.30
C PRO A 506 4.58 24.60 -3.08
N THR A 507 4.53 25.60 -3.94
CA THR A 507 3.39 26.51 -4.03
C THR A 507 2.87 26.55 -5.45
N TYR A 508 1.55 26.61 -5.59
CA TYR A 508 0.88 26.76 -6.88
C TYR A 508 0.02 28.01 -6.91
N THR A 509 0.18 28.81 -7.96
CA THR A 509 -0.62 30.02 -8.17
C THR A 509 -0.88 30.21 -9.65
N GLN A 510 -2.13 30.54 -9.98
CA GLN A 510 -2.48 31.02 -11.31
C GLN A 510 -2.60 32.55 -11.25
N ALA A 511 -1.56 33.25 -11.72
CA ALA A 511 -1.60 34.70 -11.81
C ALA A 511 -2.35 35.10 -13.09
N MET A 512 -3.30 36.02 -12.97
CA MET A 512 -4.06 36.53 -14.11
C MET A 512 -4.17 38.04 -14.02
N THR A 513 -4.13 38.75 -15.14
CA THR A 513 -4.56 40.15 -15.13
C THR A 513 -6.05 40.21 -14.82
N TYR A 514 -6.50 41.36 -14.33
CA TYR A 514 -7.91 41.57 -14.05
C TYR A 514 -8.79 41.35 -15.30
N GLN A 515 -8.28 41.75 -16.47
CA GLN A 515 -8.94 41.55 -17.75
C GLN A 515 -9.02 40.07 -18.16
N GLU A 516 -7.92 39.31 -18.01
CA GLU A 516 -7.89 37.87 -18.31
C GLU A 516 -8.87 37.09 -17.43
N TYR A 517 -8.93 37.41 -16.12
CA TYR A 517 -9.89 36.78 -15.20
C TYR A 517 -11.34 37.00 -15.65
N TRP A 518 -11.70 38.26 -15.94
CA TRP A 518 -13.06 38.59 -16.37
C TRP A 518 -13.42 38.02 -17.73
N GLN A 519 -12.45 37.91 -18.64
CA GLN A 519 -12.66 37.24 -19.91
C GLN A 519 -13.03 35.77 -19.70
N ILE A 520 -12.32 35.05 -18.84
CA ILE A 520 -12.63 33.65 -18.51
C ILE A 520 -13.99 33.55 -17.83
N MET A 521 -14.31 34.42 -16.87
CA MET A 521 -15.60 34.40 -16.19
C MET A 521 -16.77 34.67 -17.14
N PHE A 522 -16.59 35.58 -18.10
CA PHE A 522 -17.56 35.85 -19.18
C PHE A 522 -17.71 34.67 -20.13
N GLU A 523 -16.61 34.03 -20.55
CA GLU A 523 -16.65 32.82 -21.37
C GLU A 523 -17.38 31.67 -20.64
N VAL A 524 -17.08 31.44 -19.37
CA VAL A 524 -17.75 30.40 -18.56
C VAL A 524 -19.24 30.72 -18.37
N TYR A 525 -19.59 31.99 -18.11
CA TYR A 525 -20.98 32.44 -18.03
C TYR A 525 -21.75 32.15 -19.32
N ASN A 526 -21.17 32.49 -20.47
CA ASN A 526 -21.80 32.26 -21.77
C ASN A 526 -21.94 30.78 -22.09
N ILE A 527 -20.94 29.95 -21.75
CA ILE A 527 -21.00 28.50 -21.92
C ILE A 527 -22.10 27.89 -21.04
N ALA A 528 -22.17 28.28 -19.76
CA ALA A 528 -23.21 27.81 -18.84
C ALA A 528 -24.61 28.15 -19.37
N ARG A 529 -24.81 29.37 -19.88
CA ARG A 529 -26.06 29.80 -20.52
C ARG A 529 -26.36 29.04 -21.80
N GLN A 530 -25.39 28.83 -22.69
CA GLN A 530 -25.57 28.03 -23.92
C GLN A 530 -25.96 26.57 -23.62
N GLN A 531 -25.54 26.04 -22.48
CA GLN A 531 -25.93 24.71 -21.99
C GLN A 531 -27.30 24.71 -21.29
N GLY A 532 -28.01 25.83 -21.28
CA GLY A 532 -29.33 25.97 -20.66
C GLY A 532 -29.30 26.00 -19.14
N GLN A 533 -28.16 26.32 -18.52
CA GLN A 533 -28.12 26.57 -17.08
C GLN A 533 -28.79 27.91 -16.78
N ALA A 534 -29.79 27.89 -15.89
CA ALA A 534 -30.60 29.06 -15.54
C ALA A 534 -29.91 30.02 -14.56
N GLY A 535 -28.73 29.67 -14.05
CA GLY A 535 -27.94 30.56 -13.20
C GLY A 535 -26.47 30.20 -13.14
N PHE A 536 -25.66 31.23 -12.97
CA PHE A 536 -24.21 31.15 -12.82
C PHE A 536 -23.83 31.92 -11.57
N ALA A 537 -23.14 31.28 -10.63
CA ALA A 537 -22.67 31.95 -9.44
C ALA A 537 -21.20 32.33 -9.59
N ILE A 538 -20.85 33.56 -9.26
CA ILE A 538 -19.47 34.02 -9.12
C ILE A 538 -19.17 34.14 -7.64
N TRP A 539 -18.07 33.53 -7.20
CA TRP A 539 -17.70 33.45 -5.79
C TRP A 539 -16.48 34.32 -5.49
N ASN A 540 -16.48 35.00 -4.34
CA ASN A 540 -15.24 35.46 -3.71
C ASN A 540 -15.05 34.74 -2.36
N THR A 541 -14.05 35.14 -1.60
CA THR A 541 -13.70 34.57 -0.29
C THR A 541 -14.80 34.68 0.78
N SER A 542 -15.83 35.49 0.55
CA SER A 542 -16.81 35.91 1.56
C SER A 542 -18.27 35.89 1.08
N GLN A 543 -18.52 35.92 -0.24
CA GLN A 543 -19.84 36.20 -0.83
C GLN A 543 -20.05 35.45 -2.15
N ILE A 544 -21.32 35.29 -2.54
CA ILE A 544 -21.78 34.62 -3.76
C ILE A 544 -22.66 35.60 -4.55
N LEU A 545 -22.27 35.93 -5.78
CA LEU A 545 -23.11 36.64 -6.74
C LEU A 545 -23.79 35.62 -7.66
N SER A 546 -25.07 35.34 -7.42
CA SER A 546 -25.87 34.49 -8.31
C SER A 546 -26.42 35.33 -9.46
N LEU A 547 -26.08 34.96 -10.69
CA LEU A 547 -26.52 35.59 -11.94
C LEU A 547 -27.66 34.80 -12.59
N ALA A 548 -28.54 34.23 -11.77
CA ALA A 548 -29.71 33.52 -12.26
C ALA A 548 -30.63 34.48 -13.05
N GLY A 549 -30.90 34.14 -14.31
CA GLY A 549 -31.83 34.87 -15.16
C GLY A 549 -31.34 36.18 -15.80
N PHE A 550 -30.06 36.56 -15.61
CA PHE A 550 -29.48 37.69 -16.35
C PHE A 550 -29.37 37.36 -17.87
N PRO A 551 -29.63 38.34 -18.78
CA PRO A 551 -29.49 38.16 -20.23
C PRO A 551 -28.02 38.08 -20.68
N GLU A 552 -27.70 38.21 -21.98
CA GLU A 552 -26.32 38.32 -22.47
C GLU A 552 -25.62 39.55 -21.85
N LEU A 553 -24.96 39.33 -20.70
CA LEU A 553 -24.14 40.34 -20.05
C LEU A 553 -22.83 40.46 -20.81
N THR A 554 -22.52 41.63 -21.34
CA THR A 554 -21.19 41.92 -21.86
C THR A 554 -20.13 41.75 -20.75
N GLN A 555 -18.88 41.53 -21.14
CA GLN A 555 -17.76 41.44 -20.19
C GLN A 555 -17.72 42.65 -19.23
N GLY A 556 -18.05 43.86 -19.73
CA GLY A 556 -18.10 45.07 -18.93
C GLY A 556 -19.26 45.13 -17.94
N GLU A 557 -20.44 44.62 -18.31
CA GLU A 557 -21.60 44.57 -17.40
C GLU A 557 -21.42 43.52 -16.31
N LEU A 558 -20.87 42.36 -16.66
CA LEU A 558 -20.54 41.29 -15.71
C LEU A 558 -19.51 41.78 -14.67
N GLN A 559 -18.47 42.47 -15.14
CA GLN A 559 -17.46 43.12 -14.31
C GLN A 559 -18.09 44.21 -13.43
N GLY A 560 -18.95 45.06 -14.01
CA GLY A 560 -19.62 46.14 -13.29
C GLY A 560 -20.53 45.65 -12.16
N LEU A 561 -21.33 44.60 -12.41
CA LEU A 561 -22.18 43.96 -11.39
C LEU A 561 -21.37 43.42 -10.20
N TRP A 562 -20.16 42.94 -10.47
CA TRP A 562 -19.25 42.47 -9.43
C TRP A 562 -18.60 43.60 -8.64
N GLU A 563 -18.06 44.61 -9.33
CA GLU A 563 -17.41 45.75 -8.67
C GLU A 563 -18.40 46.57 -7.84
N SER A 564 -19.66 46.56 -8.23
CA SER A 564 -20.74 47.24 -7.51
C SER A 564 -21.44 46.34 -6.49
N PHE A 565 -20.97 45.12 -6.18
CA PHE A 565 -21.70 44.15 -5.36
C PHE A 565 -22.21 44.69 -4.00
N ASP A 566 -21.37 45.43 -3.25
CA ASP A 566 -21.78 46.08 -2.00
C ASP A 566 -22.77 47.26 -2.21
N ALA A 567 -22.73 47.89 -3.38
CA ALA A 567 -23.66 48.94 -3.80
C ALA A 567 -24.96 48.37 -4.41
N VAL A 568 -24.93 47.18 -5.02
CA VAL A 568 -26.06 46.45 -5.63
C VAL A 568 -27.07 46.04 -4.57
N ALA A 569 -26.63 45.81 -3.33
CA ALA A 569 -27.51 45.67 -2.16
C ALA A 569 -28.32 46.95 -1.83
N SER A 570 -27.99 48.10 -2.43
CA SER A 570 -28.62 49.40 -2.19
C SER A 570 -29.08 50.17 -3.43
N GLY A 571 -28.97 49.65 -4.67
CA GLY A 571 -29.65 50.29 -5.81
C GLY A 571 -29.08 50.18 -7.21
N SER A 572 -28.44 49.07 -7.61
CA SER A 572 -28.10 48.85 -9.04
C SER A 572 -28.26 47.41 -9.49
N LEU A 573 -29.33 46.75 -9.04
CA LEU A 573 -29.86 45.59 -9.75
C LEU A 573 -30.55 46.08 -11.04
N PRO A 574 -30.61 45.27 -12.11
CA PRO A 574 -31.47 45.57 -13.25
C PRO A 574 -32.88 45.93 -12.74
N PRO A 575 -33.54 46.96 -13.30
CA PRO A 575 -34.86 47.39 -12.84
C PRO A 575 -35.86 46.24 -12.72
N GLU A 576 -35.76 45.26 -13.61
CA GLU A 576 -36.59 44.06 -13.66
C GLU A 576 -36.38 43.16 -12.43
N VAL A 577 -35.13 42.98 -11.97
CA VAL A 577 -34.79 42.18 -10.78
C VAL A 577 -35.19 42.90 -9.50
N VAL A 578 -35.00 44.23 -9.42
CA VAL A 578 -35.50 45.05 -8.29
C VAL A 578 -37.00 44.88 -8.17
N GLN A 579 -37.71 45.07 -9.29
CA GLN A 579 -39.15 44.96 -9.35
C GLN A 579 -39.62 43.54 -8.98
N ALA A 580 -38.94 42.49 -9.45
CA ALA A 580 -39.27 41.12 -9.07
C ALA A 580 -39.10 40.86 -7.56
N VAL A 581 -38.01 41.34 -6.96
CA VAL A 581 -37.76 41.20 -5.51
C VAL A 581 -38.79 41.98 -4.70
N GLU A 582 -39.16 43.19 -5.13
CA GLU A 582 -40.25 43.95 -4.50
C GLU A 582 -41.58 43.21 -4.57
N ILE A 583 -41.92 42.65 -5.73
CA ILE A 583 -43.14 41.83 -5.90
C ILE A 583 -43.11 40.61 -4.97
N LEU A 584 -42.01 39.86 -4.94
CA LEU A 584 -41.87 38.67 -4.08
C LEU A 584 -41.98 39.02 -2.59
N ARG A 585 -41.48 40.18 -2.16
CA ARG A 585 -41.63 40.66 -0.77
C ARG A 585 -43.08 40.95 -0.40
N THR A 586 -43.98 41.13 -1.36
CA THR A 586 -45.42 41.31 -1.09
C THR A 586 -46.16 39.99 -0.87
N ILE A 587 -45.49 38.85 -1.05
CA ILE A 587 -46.06 37.51 -0.90
C ILE A 587 -45.51 36.92 0.40
N LEU A 588 -46.40 36.57 1.33
CA LEU A 588 -46.00 35.90 2.56
C LEU A 588 -45.55 34.45 2.26
N PRO A 589 -44.48 33.93 2.90
CA PRO A 589 -44.03 32.57 2.69
C PRO A 589 -45.14 31.52 2.90
N GLU A 590 -45.99 31.71 3.91
CA GLU A 590 -47.11 30.83 4.23
C GLU A 590 -48.16 30.85 3.11
N GLN A 591 -48.40 32.03 2.53
CA GLN A 591 -49.35 32.19 1.42
C GLN A 591 -48.85 31.52 0.14
N LEU A 592 -47.56 31.65 -0.18
CA LEU A 592 -46.96 30.95 -1.31
C LEU A 592 -47.02 29.43 -1.12
N GLN A 593 -46.75 28.95 0.10
CA GLN A 593 -46.88 27.54 0.45
C GLN A 593 -48.31 27.05 0.25
N GLU A 594 -49.32 27.79 0.70
CA GLU A 594 -50.74 27.44 0.50
C GLU A 594 -51.10 27.35 -0.99
N TRP A 595 -50.67 28.31 -1.80
CA TRP A 595 -50.89 28.28 -3.26
C TRP A 595 -50.23 27.07 -3.91
N LEU A 596 -48.95 26.82 -3.60
CA LEU A 596 -48.22 25.69 -4.15
C LEU A 596 -48.86 24.36 -3.73
N TRP A 597 -49.30 24.24 -2.47
CA TRP A 597 -49.97 23.04 -1.98
C TRP A 597 -51.33 22.82 -2.64
N ALA A 598 -52.12 23.89 -2.87
CA ALA A 598 -53.37 23.82 -3.61
C ALA A 598 -53.15 23.36 -5.06
N LEU A 599 -52.15 23.91 -5.74
CA LEU A 599 -51.76 23.49 -7.09
C LEU A 599 -51.29 22.02 -7.12
N VAL A 600 -50.59 21.57 -6.09
CA VAL A 600 -50.15 20.16 -5.94
C VAL A 600 -51.34 19.21 -5.83
N ILE A 601 -52.33 19.54 -4.99
CA ILE A 601 -53.57 18.76 -4.88
C ILE A 601 -54.30 18.75 -6.22
N ALA A 602 -54.42 19.91 -6.88
CA ALA A 602 -55.09 20.03 -8.16
C ALA A 602 -54.39 19.24 -9.28
N GLU A 603 -53.07 19.26 -9.35
CA GLU A 603 -52.31 18.49 -10.35
C GLU A 603 -52.49 16.97 -10.14
N ARG A 604 -52.52 16.49 -8.88
CA ARG A 604 -52.83 15.08 -8.57
C ARG A 604 -54.20 14.63 -9.07
N GLU A 605 -55.15 15.56 -9.13
CA GLU A 605 -56.51 15.33 -9.61
C GLU A 605 -56.69 15.66 -11.11
N GLY A 606 -55.64 16.12 -11.79
CA GLY A 606 -55.69 16.55 -13.20
C GLY A 606 -56.43 17.88 -13.42
N ARG A 607 -56.58 18.71 -12.38
CA ARG A 607 -57.33 19.98 -12.38
C ARG A 607 -56.44 21.23 -12.22
N PHE A 608 -55.15 21.13 -12.56
CA PHE A 608 -54.18 22.23 -12.39
C PHE A 608 -54.64 23.53 -13.06
N GLU A 609 -55.18 23.45 -14.28
CA GLU A 609 -55.63 24.62 -15.04
C GLU A 609 -56.78 25.38 -14.35
N GLU A 610 -57.70 24.65 -13.71
CA GLU A 610 -58.83 25.24 -12.97
C GLU A 610 -58.34 25.95 -11.70
N GLU A 611 -57.47 25.27 -10.94
CA GLU A 611 -56.94 25.81 -9.68
C GLU A 611 -55.99 26.98 -9.92
N TYR A 612 -55.13 26.91 -10.94
CA TYR A 612 -54.27 28.00 -11.35
C TYR A 612 -55.10 29.25 -11.69
N ALA A 613 -56.15 29.10 -12.51
CA ALA A 613 -57.04 30.21 -12.86
C ALA A 613 -57.77 30.81 -11.63
N TYR A 614 -58.07 29.99 -10.62
CA TYR A 614 -58.65 30.44 -9.35
C TYR A 614 -57.64 31.21 -8.47
N LEU A 615 -56.38 30.76 -8.40
CA LEU A 615 -55.34 31.35 -7.56
C LEU A 615 -54.73 32.63 -8.14
N VAL A 616 -54.73 32.79 -9.47
CA VAL A 616 -54.26 34.00 -10.18
C VAL A 616 -54.85 35.28 -9.56
N PRO A 617 -56.18 35.48 -9.47
CA PRO A 617 -56.76 36.69 -8.86
C PRO A 617 -56.57 36.79 -7.34
N LEU A 618 -56.17 35.70 -6.68
CA LEU A 618 -55.88 35.67 -5.24
C LEU A 618 -54.44 36.07 -4.92
N GLY A 619 -53.61 36.34 -5.93
CA GLY A 619 -52.27 36.88 -5.79
C GLY A 619 -51.16 36.03 -6.40
N LEU A 620 -51.48 34.85 -6.98
CA LEU A 620 -50.50 34.03 -7.68
C LEU A 620 -49.94 34.74 -8.93
N ASP A 621 -50.71 35.66 -9.52
CA ASP A 621 -50.29 36.54 -10.62
C ASP A 621 -49.01 37.32 -10.29
N ARG A 622 -48.86 37.79 -9.04
CA ARG A 622 -47.66 38.48 -8.55
C ARG A 622 -46.45 37.56 -8.57
N TYR A 623 -46.62 36.31 -8.15
CA TYR A 623 -45.54 35.33 -8.20
C TYR A 623 -45.11 35.04 -9.65
N ILE A 624 -46.08 34.91 -10.55
CA ILE A 624 -45.83 34.73 -11.99
C ILE A 624 -45.11 35.94 -12.59
N GLN A 625 -45.53 37.16 -12.29
CA GLN A 625 -44.86 38.39 -12.72
C GLN A 625 -43.40 38.45 -12.24
N ALA A 626 -43.14 38.03 -11.00
CA ALA A 626 -41.77 37.95 -10.50
C ALA A 626 -40.93 36.91 -11.27
N LEU A 627 -41.49 35.75 -11.63
CA LEU A 627 -40.81 34.75 -12.46
C LEU A 627 -40.55 35.27 -13.89
N GLN A 628 -41.51 35.97 -14.49
CA GLN A 628 -41.35 36.60 -15.81
C GLN A 628 -40.21 37.60 -15.82
N LEU A 629 -40.10 38.43 -14.78
CA LEU A 629 -39.03 39.42 -14.63
C LEU A 629 -37.68 38.78 -14.33
N LEU A 630 -37.62 37.77 -13.45
CA LEU A 630 -36.37 37.11 -13.07
C LEU A 630 -35.78 36.31 -14.22
N TYR A 631 -36.61 35.61 -15.00
CA TYR A 631 -36.13 34.67 -16.02
C TYR A 631 -36.37 35.15 -17.46
N SER A 632 -36.87 36.38 -17.64
CA SER A 632 -37.24 36.95 -18.94
C SER A 632 -38.21 36.05 -19.73
N LEU A 633 -39.26 35.56 -19.05
CA LEU A 633 -40.21 34.60 -19.58
C LEU A 633 -41.53 35.26 -20.01
N GLU A 634 -42.16 34.70 -21.05
CA GLU A 634 -43.57 34.96 -21.32
C GLU A 634 -44.45 34.37 -20.20
N GLU A 635 -45.67 34.89 -20.04
CA GLU A 635 -46.58 34.47 -18.95
C GLU A 635 -46.83 32.96 -18.97
N GLN A 636 -47.04 32.41 -20.17
CA GLN A 636 -47.24 30.98 -20.39
C GLN A 636 -45.99 30.16 -20.00
N GLN A 637 -44.80 30.66 -20.28
CA GLN A 637 -43.54 30.00 -19.92
C GLN A 637 -43.28 30.06 -18.40
N ALA A 638 -43.62 31.17 -17.75
CA ALA A 638 -43.54 31.30 -16.29
C ALA A 638 -44.55 30.39 -15.58
N LYS A 639 -45.76 30.25 -16.15
CA LYS A 639 -46.76 29.28 -15.70
C LYS A 639 -46.27 27.84 -15.86
N GLU A 640 -45.70 27.50 -17.01
CA GLU A 640 -45.12 26.18 -17.26
C GLU A 640 -43.98 25.88 -16.29
N MET A 641 -43.12 26.85 -15.99
CA MET A 641 -42.08 26.73 -14.97
C MET A 641 -42.66 26.45 -13.57
N LEU A 642 -43.74 27.13 -13.18
CA LEU A 642 -44.44 26.86 -11.92
C LEU A 642 -45.06 25.46 -11.94
N ARG A 643 -45.71 25.08 -13.05
CA ARG A 643 -46.33 23.78 -13.20
C ARG A 643 -45.31 22.65 -13.11
N ASP A 644 -44.15 22.81 -13.76
CA ASP A 644 -43.04 21.87 -13.69
C ASP A 644 -42.62 21.60 -12.23
N TYR A 645 -42.55 22.65 -11.41
CA TYR A 645 -42.23 22.53 -9.99
C TYR A 645 -43.35 21.83 -9.21
N VAL A 646 -44.61 22.16 -9.50
CA VAL A 646 -45.79 21.53 -8.89
C VAL A 646 -45.91 20.05 -9.27
N GLU A 647 -45.63 19.66 -10.51
CA GLU A 647 -45.69 18.28 -10.98
C GLU A 647 -44.73 17.37 -10.19
N VAL A 648 -43.54 17.87 -9.85
CA VAL A 648 -42.57 17.16 -9.00
C VAL A 648 -43.15 16.94 -7.60
N LEU A 649 -43.70 17.98 -6.99
CA LEU A 649 -44.31 17.91 -5.67
C LEU A 649 -45.56 16.99 -5.66
N ALA A 650 -46.35 17.02 -6.74
CA ALA A 650 -47.54 16.21 -6.91
C ALA A 650 -47.25 14.70 -6.97
N ARG A 651 -46.14 14.31 -7.60
CA ARG A 651 -45.72 12.90 -7.70
C ARG A 651 -45.02 12.39 -6.45
N THR A 652 -44.57 13.29 -5.59
CA THR A 652 -43.93 12.90 -4.34
C THR A 652 -44.98 12.39 -3.34
N PRO A 653 -44.78 11.20 -2.73
CA PRO A 653 -45.67 10.69 -1.70
C PRO A 653 -45.78 11.67 -0.51
N GLY A 654 -47.01 11.92 -0.05
CA GLY A 654 -47.25 12.78 1.11
C GLY A 654 -48.62 13.46 1.07
N ARG A 655 -49.26 13.60 2.23
CA ARG A 655 -50.60 14.19 2.41
C ARG A 655 -50.56 15.62 2.93
N SER A 656 -49.39 16.15 3.28
CA SER A 656 -49.17 17.56 3.59
C SER A 656 -47.92 18.09 2.89
N TRP A 657 -47.78 19.41 2.88
CA TRP A 657 -46.58 20.08 2.40
C TRP A 657 -45.33 19.59 3.12
N GLU A 658 -45.37 19.46 4.45
CA GLU A 658 -44.24 19.01 5.26
C GLU A 658 -43.86 17.56 4.96
N GLU A 659 -44.83 16.68 4.76
CA GLU A 659 -44.58 15.29 4.37
C GLU A 659 -43.92 15.22 2.99
N VAL A 660 -44.44 15.97 2.01
CA VAL A 660 -43.87 16.00 0.65
C VAL A 660 -42.46 16.59 0.66
N ILE A 661 -42.22 17.69 1.36
CA ILE A 661 -40.88 18.29 1.48
C ILE A 661 -39.92 17.37 2.23
N SER A 662 -40.38 16.67 3.26
CA SER A 662 -39.57 15.67 3.98
C SER A 662 -39.24 14.49 3.09
N GLU A 663 -40.18 14.01 2.28
CA GLU A 663 -39.98 12.90 1.36
C GLU A 663 -39.03 13.28 0.21
N LEU A 664 -39.13 14.50 -0.33
CA LEU A 664 -38.16 15.05 -1.29
C LEU A 664 -36.74 15.10 -0.69
N GLN A 665 -36.61 15.23 0.64
CA GLN A 665 -35.34 15.27 1.36
C GLN A 665 -34.84 13.89 1.81
N GLN A 666 -35.66 12.84 1.71
CA GLN A 666 -35.36 11.48 2.19
C GLN A 666 -35.58 10.40 1.11
N GLY A 667 -35.75 10.79 -0.16
CA GLY A 667 -35.92 9.86 -1.27
C GLY A 667 -34.67 9.00 -1.48
N GLY A 668 -34.87 7.70 -1.74
CA GLY A 668 -33.77 6.76 -1.95
C GLY A 668 -32.81 7.20 -3.04
N GLU A 669 -33.28 7.75 -4.15
CA GLU A 669 -32.45 8.26 -5.24
C GLU A 669 -31.67 9.52 -4.85
N TYR A 670 -32.26 10.40 -4.04
CA TYR A 670 -31.57 11.58 -3.51
C TYR A 670 -30.40 11.16 -2.63
N ASP A 671 -30.62 10.23 -1.69
CA ASP A 671 -29.57 9.75 -0.79
C ASP A 671 -28.44 9.03 -1.54
N LYS A 672 -28.78 8.22 -2.55
CA LYS A 672 -27.80 7.56 -3.43
C LYS A 672 -26.97 8.60 -4.19
N ALA A 673 -27.62 9.59 -4.81
CA ALA A 673 -26.94 10.67 -5.54
C ALA A 673 -26.07 11.52 -4.61
N LEU A 674 -26.56 11.83 -3.41
CA LEU A 674 -25.85 12.59 -2.39
C LEU A 674 -24.58 11.87 -1.93
N ALA A 675 -24.66 10.58 -1.66
CA ALA A 675 -23.49 9.78 -1.29
C ALA A 675 -22.42 9.77 -2.39
N ILE A 676 -22.83 9.63 -3.66
CA ILE A 676 -21.93 9.66 -4.82
C ILE A 676 -21.27 11.04 -4.97
N TYR A 677 -22.06 12.12 -4.95
CA TYR A 677 -21.53 13.48 -5.10
C TYR A 677 -20.66 13.89 -3.92
N GLU A 678 -20.99 13.48 -2.69
CA GLU A 678 -20.18 13.79 -1.52
C GLU A 678 -18.81 13.11 -1.60
N ALA A 679 -18.78 11.81 -1.95
CA ALA A 679 -17.53 11.10 -2.18
C ALA A 679 -16.72 11.73 -3.31
N TRP A 680 -17.39 12.15 -4.39
CA TRP A 680 -16.74 12.83 -5.50
C TRP A 680 -16.14 14.17 -5.08
N PHE A 681 -16.88 15.07 -4.43
CA PHE A 681 -16.34 16.36 -3.97
C PHE A 681 -15.23 16.19 -2.93
N ARG A 682 -15.33 15.22 -2.02
CA ARG A 682 -14.22 14.88 -1.11
C ARG A 682 -12.97 14.47 -1.89
N SER A 683 -13.11 13.69 -2.97
CA SER A 683 -11.98 13.31 -3.85
C SER A 683 -11.35 14.49 -4.60
N GLN A 684 -12.08 15.61 -4.75
CA GLN A 684 -11.57 16.85 -5.35
C GLN A 684 -10.91 17.78 -4.33
N GLY A 685 -10.72 17.33 -3.08
CA GLY A 685 -10.05 18.10 -2.03
C GLY A 685 -10.94 19.10 -1.28
N PHE A 686 -12.28 19.03 -1.43
CA PHE A 686 -13.19 19.85 -0.63
C PHE A 686 -13.22 19.36 0.84
N PRO A 687 -13.11 20.25 1.84
CA PRO A 687 -13.31 19.90 3.25
C PRO A 687 -14.67 19.23 3.49
N PRO A 688 -14.82 18.32 4.47
CA PRO A 688 -16.04 17.54 4.67
C PRO A 688 -17.33 18.37 4.67
N ASP A 689 -17.36 19.48 5.40
CA ASP A 689 -18.54 20.35 5.51
C ASP A 689 -18.86 21.07 4.19
N GLN A 690 -17.83 21.45 3.42
CA GLN A 690 -18.01 22.08 2.11
C GLN A 690 -18.41 21.06 1.05
N ALA A 691 -17.80 19.88 1.07
CA ALA A 691 -18.12 18.77 0.18
C ALA A 691 -19.58 18.35 0.38
N ARG A 692 -20.03 18.24 1.62
CA ARG A 692 -21.42 17.91 1.96
C ARG A 692 -22.40 18.95 1.42
N LYS A 693 -22.16 20.24 1.65
CA LYS A 693 -23.03 21.32 1.13
C LYS A 693 -23.13 21.32 -0.40
N LYS A 694 -22.00 21.13 -1.10
CA LYS A 694 -21.98 21.02 -2.56
C LYS A 694 -22.69 19.77 -3.06
N ALA A 695 -22.51 18.65 -2.36
CA ALA A 695 -23.18 17.41 -2.69
C ALA A 695 -24.69 17.52 -2.52
N GLU A 696 -25.16 18.20 -1.47
CA GLU A 696 -26.57 18.47 -1.24
C GLU A 696 -27.19 19.31 -2.37
N GLU A 697 -26.49 20.35 -2.84
CA GLU A 697 -26.92 21.16 -3.98
C GLU A 697 -27.01 20.34 -5.27
N GLN A 698 -25.97 19.57 -5.58
CA GLN A 698 -25.93 18.78 -6.81
C GLN A 698 -26.90 17.59 -6.77
N ALA A 699 -27.07 16.94 -5.63
CA ALA A 699 -28.03 15.85 -5.44
C ALA A 699 -29.48 16.34 -5.58
N ARG A 700 -29.78 17.58 -5.14
CA ARG A 700 -31.09 18.20 -5.39
C ARG A 700 -31.33 18.39 -6.88
N LEU A 701 -30.37 18.95 -7.62
CA LEU A 701 -30.47 19.11 -9.07
C LEU A 701 -30.71 17.78 -9.77
N PHE A 702 -30.00 16.72 -9.35
CA PHE A 702 -30.21 15.38 -9.86
C PHE A 702 -31.62 14.88 -9.60
N PHE A 703 -32.07 14.95 -8.35
CA PHE A 703 -33.36 14.45 -7.95
C PHE A 703 -34.52 15.19 -8.63
N PHE A 704 -34.42 16.52 -8.78
CA PHE A 704 -35.40 17.30 -9.55
C PHE A 704 -35.46 16.89 -11.02
N ALA A 705 -34.30 16.71 -11.68
CA ALA A 705 -34.26 16.24 -13.05
C ALA A 705 -34.85 14.83 -13.19
N TYR A 706 -34.54 13.94 -12.24
CA TYR A 706 -35.10 12.59 -12.17
C TYR A 706 -36.63 12.59 -12.01
N ALA A 707 -37.16 13.32 -11.03
CA ALA A 707 -38.60 13.36 -10.77
C ALA A 707 -39.38 13.92 -11.97
N LYS A 708 -38.84 14.95 -12.62
CA LYS A 708 -39.43 15.52 -13.84
C LYS A 708 -39.30 14.56 -15.03
N ALA A 709 -38.16 13.88 -15.18
CA ALA A 709 -37.99 12.86 -16.21
C ALA A 709 -38.97 11.70 -16.04
N LEU A 710 -39.10 11.18 -14.82
CA LEU A 710 -40.09 10.18 -14.43
C LEU A 710 -41.49 10.65 -14.80
N ALA A 711 -41.76 11.96 -14.63
CA ALA A 711 -43.05 12.53 -14.97
C ALA A 711 -43.43 12.38 -16.45
N LYS A 712 -42.45 12.56 -17.34
CA LYS A 712 -42.63 12.49 -18.79
C LYS A 712 -42.67 11.06 -19.34
N THR A 713 -42.45 10.04 -18.51
CA THR A 713 -42.38 8.65 -19.00
C THR A 713 -43.73 7.94 -19.19
N GLY A 714 -44.81 8.50 -18.63
CA GLY A 714 -46.17 7.97 -18.77
C GLY A 714 -46.34 6.58 -18.16
N SER A 715 -46.87 5.63 -18.94
CA SER A 715 -47.11 4.24 -18.49
C SER A 715 -45.85 3.46 -18.15
N ASP A 716 -44.66 3.94 -18.55
CA ASP A 716 -43.39 3.25 -18.31
C ASP A 716 -42.70 3.69 -17.02
N ALA A 717 -43.33 4.53 -16.20
CA ALA A 717 -42.73 5.15 -15.01
C ALA A 717 -42.08 4.13 -14.06
N ASP A 718 -42.81 3.08 -13.66
CA ASP A 718 -42.27 2.06 -12.76
C ASP A 718 -41.03 1.37 -13.32
N GLN A 719 -40.97 1.18 -14.64
CA GLN A 719 -39.81 0.56 -15.28
C GLN A 719 -38.64 1.51 -15.36
N PHE A 720 -38.91 2.78 -15.70
CA PHE A 720 -37.92 3.83 -15.75
C PHE A 720 -37.25 4.06 -14.39
N GLU A 721 -38.04 4.11 -13.32
CA GLU A 721 -37.57 4.19 -11.93
C GLU A 721 -36.64 3.02 -11.58
N ARG A 722 -37.03 1.77 -11.93
CA ARG A 722 -36.16 0.60 -11.72
C ARG A 722 -34.85 0.69 -12.49
N ASP A 723 -34.88 1.22 -13.71
CA ASP A 723 -33.70 1.35 -14.55
C ASP A 723 -32.74 2.41 -13.99
N VAL A 724 -33.25 3.59 -13.58
CA VAL A 724 -32.44 4.63 -12.94
C VAL A 724 -31.85 4.13 -11.62
N ASN A 725 -32.64 3.42 -10.80
CA ASN A 725 -32.13 2.84 -9.55
C ASN A 725 -31.02 1.80 -9.79
N THR A 726 -31.15 0.97 -10.83
CA THR A 726 -30.11 0.02 -11.22
C THR A 726 -28.79 0.73 -11.54
N VAL A 727 -28.86 1.87 -12.24
CA VAL A 727 -27.68 2.70 -12.54
C VAL A 727 -27.11 3.31 -11.26
N LEU A 728 -27.94 3.88 -10.39
CA LEU A 728 -27.48 4.48 -9.12
C LEU A 728 -26.80 3.44 -8.20
N ASP A 729 -27.35 2.23 -8.10
CA ASP A 729 -26.76 1.15 -7.30
C ASP A 729 -25.40 0.71 -7.85
N TYR A 730 -25.27 0.64 -9.18
CA TYR A 730 -23.98 0.40 -9.83
C TYR A 730 -22.97 1.51 -9.51
N LEU A 731 -23.38 2.78 -9.58
CA LEU A 731 -22.49 3.92 -9.27
C LEU A 731 -22.07 3.96 -7.80
N LEU A 732 -22.93 3.54 -6.87
CA LEU A 732 -22.55 3.33 -5.47
C LEU A 732 -21.50 2.22 -5.30
N GLY A 733 -21.57 1.16 -6.11
CA GLY A 733 -20.51 0.15 -6.17
C GLY A 733 -19.15 0.71 -6.63
N LEU A 734 -19.14 1.85 -7.32
CA LEU A 734 -17.94 2.52 -7.81
C LEU A 734 -17.36 3.55 -6.82
N LEU A 735 -17.80 3.61 -5.56
CA LEU A 735 -17.24 4.57 -4.58
C LEU A 735 -15.75 4.34 -4.26
N GLY A 736 -15.16 3.20 -4.64
CA GLY A 736 -13.70 3.01 -4.66
C GLY A 736 -12.98 3.90 -5.69
N ASN A 737 -13.71 4.44 -6.67
CA ASN A 737 -13.28 5.45 -7.63
C ASN A 737 -14.33 6.58 -7.72
N PRO A 738 -14.36 7.49 -6.73
CA PRO A 738 -15.38 8.54 -6.64
C PRO A 738 -15.41 9.48 -7.85
N SER A 739 -14.27 9.71 -8.50
CA SER A 739 -14.17 10.51 -9.72
C SER A 739 -14.97 9.91 -10.88
N LYS A 740 -14.85 8.60 -11.11
CA LYS A 740 -15.63 7.91 -12.15
C LYS A 740 -17.12 7.92 -11.81
N ALA A 741 -17.47 7.62 -10.55
CA ALA A 741 -18.87 7.60 -10.11
C ALA A 741 -19.56 8.97 -10.27
N GLY A 742 -18.91 10.06 -9.84
CA GLY A 742 -19.43 11.41 -9.97
C GLY A 742 -19.55 11.89 -11.43
N GLN A 743 -18.60 11.53 -12.29
CA GLN A 743 -18.66 11.83 -13.73
C GLN A 743 -19.85 11.12 -14.40
N LEU A 744 -20.00 9.82 -14.18
CA LEU A 744 -21.12 9.05 -14.75
C LEU A 744 -22.48 9.56 -14.22
N LEU A 745 -22.56 9.97 -12.95
CA LEU A 745 -23.78 10.54 -12.38
C LEU A 745 -24.16 11.87 -13.05
N ASN A 746 -23.19 12.74 -13.34
CA ASN A 746 -23.45 13.98 -14.10
C ASN A 746 -23.85 13.73 -15.56
N GLN A 747 -23.31 12.68 -16.18
CA GLN A 747 -23.75 12.31 -17.52
C GLN A 747 -25.18 11.78 -17.52
N LEU A 748 -25.54 10.95 -16.54
CA LEU A 748 -26.93 10.53 -16.32
C LEU A 748 -27.85 11.74 -16.07
N LEU A 749 -27.40 12.71 -15.25
CA LEU A 749 -28.13 13.95 -15.00
C LEU A 749 -28.48 14.69 -16.31
N SER A 750 -27.53 14.81 -17.23
CA SER A 750 -27.76 15.44 -18.52
C SER A 750 -28.83 14.71 -19.34
N VAL A 751 -28.83 13.38 -19.34
CA VAL A 751 -29.86 12.57 -20.03
C VAL A 751 -31.24 12.79 -19.39
N LEU A 752 -31.31 12.78 -18.05
CA LEU A 752 -32.55 13.04 -17.31
C LEU A 752 -33.10 14.44 -17.60
N GLN A 753 -32.24 15.45 -17.67
CA GLN A 753 -32.64 16.82 -18.00
C GLN A 753 -33.25 16.93 -19.39
N GLU A 754 -32.75 16.18 -20.38
CA GLU A 754 -33.36 16.15 -21.71
C GLU A 754 -34.73 15.47 -21.72
N ILE A 755 -34.86 14.33 -21.04
CA ILE A 755 -36.16 13.65 -20.86
C ILE A 755 -37.15 14.59 -20.19
N SER A 756 -36.71 15.34 -19.19
CA SER A 756 -37.52 16.33 -18.47
C SER A 756 -38.05 17.46 -19.36
N LYS A 757 -37.38 17.73 -20.50
CA LYS A 757 -37.76 18.71 -21.53
C LYS A 757 -38.41 18.05 -22.75
N GLU A 758 -38.74 16.75 -22.68
CA GLU A 758 -39.26 15.93 -23.77
C GLU A 758 -38.34 15.91 -25.02
N GLN A 759 -37.05 16.23 -24.84
CA GLN A 759 -36.06 16.20 -25.89
C GLN A 759 -35.57 14.77 -26.11
N ALA A 760 -35.63 14.30 -27.36
CA ALA A 760 -35.23 12.96 -27.75
C ALA A 760 -35.84 11.87 -26.83
N LEU A 761 -37.07 12.07 -26.38
CA LEU A 761 -37.70 11.33 -25.27
C LEU A 761 -37.61 9.81 -25.45
N ILE A 762 -37.93 9.31 -26.65
CA ILE A 762 -37.90 7.87 -26.96
C ILE A 762 -36.47 7.33 -26.93
N GLN A 763 -35.50 8.06 -27.50
CA GLN A 763 -34.09 7.66 -27.51
C GLN A 763 -33.50 7.63 -26.10
N ASN A 764 -33.74 8.67 -25.31
CA ASN A 764 -33.19 8.79 -23.97
C ASN A 764 -33.81 7.78 -22.98
N LYS A 765 -35.10 7.44 -23.15
CA LYS A 765 -35.71 6.29 -22.44
C LYS A 765 -35.04 4.97 -22.81
N ALA A 766 -34.82 4.73 -24.11
CA ALA A 766 -34.15 3.52 -24.59
C ALA A 766 -32.69 3.44 -24.10
N LEU A 767 -31.99 4.57 -24.01
CA LEU A 767 -30.64 4.69 -23.48
C LEU A 767 -30.58 4.20 -22.03
N ILE A 768 -31.38 4.80 -21.14
CA ILE A 768 -31.40 4.42 -19.72
C ILE A 768 -31.78 2.95 -19.55
N ARG A 769 -32.74 2.46 -20.34
CA ARG A 769 -33.16 1.06 -20.33
C ARG A 769 -32.02 0.11 -20.74
N THR A 770 -31.32 0.43 -21.82
CA THR A 770 -30.21 -0.39 -22.36
C THR A 770 -29.02 -0.38 -21.42
N LEU A 771 -28.70 0.78 -20.85
CA LEU A 771 -27.65 0.93 -19.83
C LEU A 771 -27.93 0.05 -18.62
N ALA A 772 -29.16 0.09 -18.08
CA ALA A 772 -29.56 -0.75 -16.96
C ALA A 772 -29.47 -2.25 -17.29
N GLN A 773 -29.89 -2.67 -18.49
CA GLN A 773 -29.73 -4.07 -18.91
C GLN A 773 -28.25 -4.47 -19.02
N GLY A 774 -27.39 -3.60 -19.58
CA GLY A 774 -25.94 -3.85 -19.62
C GLY A 774 -25.35 -4.11 -18.23
N ILE A 775 -25.70 -3.27 -17.26
CA ILE A 775 -25.28 -3.42 -15.86
C ILE A 775 -25.77 -4.75 -15.27
N ILE A 776 -27.05 -5.10 -15.46
CA ILE A 776 -27.63 -6.37 -14.99
C ILE A 776 -26.90 -7.58 -15.59
N GLU A 777 -26.43 -7.44 -16.83
CA GLU A 777 -25.70 -8.48 -17.53
C GLU A 777 -24.22 -8.59 -17.15
N GLY A 778 -23.73 -7.70 -16.28
CA GLY A 778 -22.36 -7.70 -15.75
C GLY A 778 -21.39 -6.76 -16.46
N TRP A 779 -21.88 -5.91 -17.37
CA TRP A 779 -21.02 -4.95 -18.07
C TRP A 779 -20.68 -3.75 -17.18
N GLY A 780 -19.41 -3.36 -17.17
CA GLY A 780 -18.96 -2.12 -16.56
C GLY A 780 -19.29 -0.91 -17.45
N VAL A 781 -19.85 0.14 -16.87
CA VAL A 781 -20.07 1.42 -17.56
C VAL A 781 -18.79 2.23 -17.58
N GLU A 782 -18.32 2.59 -18.77
CA GLU A 782 -17.17 3.48 -18.96
C GLU A 782 -17.60 4.92 -19.22
N ASN A 783 -18.70 5.11 -19.95
CA ASN A 783 -19.18 6.45 -20.29
C ASN A 783 -20.66 6.46 -20.70
N ILE A 784 -21.34 7.56 -20.43
CA ILE A 784 -22.70 7.88 -20.91
C ILE A 784 -22.59 9.17 -21.74
N ARG A 785 -22.93 9.07 -23.02
CA ARG A 785 -22.89 10.16 -24.00
C ARG A 785 -21.50 10.79 -24.16
N GLN A 786 -20.57 9.98 -24.67
CA GLN A 786 -19.21 10.41 -24.97
C GLN A 786 -19.12 10.99 -26.38
N SER A 787 -18.50 12.17 -26.48
CA SER A 787 -18.02 12.67 -27.76
C SER A 787 -16.64 12.07 -28.06
N ILE A 788 -16.53 11.35 -29.18
CA ILE A 788 -15.28 10.78 -29.68
C ILE A 788 -14.81 11.53 -30.93
N LEU A 789 -13.48 11.64 -31.09
CA LEU A 789 -12.86 12.17 -32.30
C LEU A 789 -12.46 11.01 -33.18
N VAL A 790 -12.98 10.99 -34.40
CA VAL A 790 -12.68 9.97 -35.41
C VAL A 790 -11.96 10.65 -36.55
N LYS A 791 -10.80 10.13 -36.93
CA LYS A 791 -10.08 10.60 -38.10
C LYS A 791 -10.64 9.94 -39.36
N ASP A 792 -11.16 10.75 -40.27
CA ASP A 792 -11.62 10.28 -41.56
C ASP A 792 -10.43 9.70 -42.36
N LYS A 793 -10.57 8.45 -42.80
CA LYS A 793 -9.48 7.70 -43.46
C LYS A 793 -9.11 8.26 -44.84
N ASN A 794 -10.01 8.98 -45.50
CA ASN A 794 -9.83 9.47 -46.87
C ASN A 794 -9.38 10.94 -46.90
N THR A 795 -9.85 11.75 -45.96
CA THR A 795 -9.57 13.21 -45.92
C THR A 795 -8.57 13.58 -44.82
N GLY A 796 -8.34 12.71 -43.84
CA GLY A 796 -7.49 12.98 -42.68
C GLY A 796 -8.09 13.99 -41.69
N ILE A 797 -9.31 14.48 -41.93
CA ILE A 797 -10.02 15.44 -41.08
C ILE A 797 -10.60 14.70 -39.86
N GLU A 798 -10.49 15.31 -38.68
CA GLU A 798 -11.11 14.78 -37.46
C GLU A 798 -12.59 15.17 -37.42
N LYS A 799 -13.48 14.18 -37.42
CA LYS A 799 -14.93 14.34 -37.25
C LYS A 799 -15.31 13.93 -35.83
N ARG A 800 -16.12 14.75 -35.18
CA ARG A 800 -16.64 14.49 -33.85
C ARG A 800 -17.92 13.65 -33.96
N VAL A 801 -17.96 12.50 -33.28
CA VAL A 801 -19.09 11.57 -33.27
C VAL A 801 -19.51 11.37 -31.81
N VAL A 802 -20.81 11.26 -31.54
CA VAL A 802 -21.34 10.97 -30.19
C VAL A 802 -21.63 9.48 -30.10
N VAL A 803 -21.24 8.86 -28.99
CA VAL A 803 -21.62 7.50 -28.61
C VAL A 803 -22.40 7.57 -27.30
N ASP A 804 -23.65 7.16 -27.31
CA ASP A 804 -24.55 7.28 -26.17
C ASP A 804 -24.16 6.38 -24.98
N ILE A 805 -23.69 5.16 -25.22
CA ILE A 805 -23.27 4.25 -24.15
C ILE A 805 -21.95 3.58 -24.53
N ILE A 806 -21.00 3.59 -23.58
CA ILE A 806 -19.76 2.80 -23.66
C ILE A 806 -19.71 1.86 -22.47
N LEU A 807 -19.77 0.56 -22.75
CA LEU A 807 -19.61 -0.50 -21.76
C LEU A 807 -18.32 -1.29 -21.99
N ARG A 808 -17.78 -1.88 -20.93
CA ARG A 808 -16.60 -2.74 -20.99
C ARG A 808 -16.78 -3.99 -20.12
N ASP A 809 -16.33 -5.12 -20.64
CA ASP A 809 -16.20 -6.38 -19.92
C ASP A 809 -14.80 -6.95 -20.14
N GLN A 810 -13.98 -6.94 -19.08
CA GLN A 810 -12.59 -7.39 -19.12
C GLN A 810 -12.47 -8.91 -19.24
N ASP A 811 -13.54 -9.63 -18.89
CA ASP A 811 -13.61 -11.09 -18.81
C ASP A 811 -14.66 -11.63 -19.80
N TYR A 812 -14.76 -11.02 -20.97
CA TYR A 812 -15.78 -11.36 -21.94
C TYR A 812 -15.44 -12.65 -22.70
N TRP A 813 -16.29 -13.67 -22.59
CA TRP A 813 -16.13 -14.95 -23.29
C TRP A 813 -16.72 -14.93 -24.70
N LEU A 814 -15.89 -15.03 -25.74
CA LEU A 814 -16.33 -15.20 -27.12
C LEU A 814 -16.67 -16.67 -27.40
N GLU A 815 -17.95 -17.01 -27.48
CA GLU A 815 -18.40 -18.41 -27.61
C GLU A 815 -18.07 -19.03 -28.96
N GLY A 816 -18.08 -18.26 -30.05
CA GLY A 816 -17.73 -18.78 -31.37
C GLY A 816 -16.24 -19.05 -31.51
N ALA A 817 -15.41 -18.17 -30.95
CA ALA A 817 -13.95 -18.29 -30.97
C ALA A 817 -13.35 -19.09 -29.80
N GLN A 818 -14.17 -19.45 -28.79
CA GLN A 818 -13.76 -20.20 -27.60
C GLN A 818 -12.56 -19.56 -26.87
N ARG A 819 -12.60 -18.24 -26.64
CA ARG A 819 -11.54 -17.50 -25.95
C ARG A 819 -12.07 -16.32 -25.12
N MET A 820 -11.33 -15.94 -24.08
CA MET A 820 -11.57 -14.71 -23.31
C MET A 820 -10.97 -13.51 -24.05
N VAL A 821 -11.67 -12.38 -24.01
CA VAL A 821 -11.24 -11.08 -24.56
C VAL A 821 -11.66 -9.96 -23.63
N ASP A 822 -11.02 -8.81 -23.78
CA ASP A 822 -11.47 -7.56 -23.16
C ASP A 822 -12.34 -6.84 -24.18
N ALA A 823 -13.64 -6.83 -23.94
CA ALA A 823 -14.63 -6.34 -24.88
C ALA A 823 -15.07 -4.92 -24.57
N LEU A 824 -15.09 -4.07 -25.58
CA LEU A 824 -15.67 -2.72 -25.54
C LEU A 824 -16.96 -2.70 -26.37
N PHE A 825 -18.05 -2.26 -25.76
CA PHE A 825 -19.39 -2.25 -26.37
C PHE A 825 -19.90 -0.81 -26.47
N LEU A 826 -20.07 -0.35 -27.70
CA LEU A 826 -20.49 1.00 -28.06
C LEU A 826 -21.93 0.94 -28.57
N VAL A 827 -22.86 1.66 -27.95
CA VAL A 827 -24.29 1.66 -28.32
C VAL A 827 -24.79 3.08 -28.58
N ASN A 828 -25.61 3.25 -29.61
CA ASN A 828 -26.24 4.53 -29.97
C ASN A 828 -27.71 4.36 -30.39
N PHE A 829 -28.51 5.41 -30.24
CA PHE A 829 -29.96 5.35 -30.43
C PHE A 829 -30.42 6.26 -31.58
N PHE A 830 -31.22 5.72 -32.50
CA PHE A 830 -31.63 6.40 -33.72
C PHE A 830 -33.14 6.39 -33.88
N THR A 831 -33.70 7.51 -34.34
CA THR A 831 -35.10 7.63 -34.75
C THR A 831 -35.22 7.68 -36.27
N CYS A 832 -36.30 7.09 -36.80
CA CYS A 832 -36.78 7.22 -38.16
C CYS A 832 -38.16 7.92 -38.15
N THR A 833 -38.21 9.20 -37.81
CA THR A 833 -39.44 9.99 -37.98
C THR A 833 -39.66 10.29 -39.46
N GLY A 834 -40.49 9.51 -40.15
CA GLY A 834 -40.77 9.68 -41.59
C GLY A 834 -40.36 8.46 -42.43
N SER A 835 -39.64 8.67 -43.54
CA SER A 835 -39.00 7.58 -44.30
C SER A 835 -37.57 7.35 -43.82
N CYS A 836 -37.24 6.12 -43.39
CA CYS A 836 -35.86 5.75 -43.06
C CYS A 836 -34.90 5.92 -44.26
N ASP A 837 -35.39 6.00 -45.51
CA ASP A 837 -34.56 6.24 -46.70
C ASP A 837 -33.85 7.61 -46.65
N GLN A 838 -34.49 8.62 -46.05
CA GLN A 838 -33.95 9.98 -45.95
C GLN A 838 -32.99 10.15 -44.76
N TYR A 839 -33.16 9.35 -43.69
CA TYR A 839 -32.36 9.39 -42.46
C TYR A 839 -31.27 8.32 -42.40
N GLY A 840 -31.33 7.31 -43.26
CA GLY A 840 -30.34 6.24 -43.38
C GLY A 840 -28.92 6.77 -43.60
N GLY A 841 -28.76 7.94 -44.23
CA GLY A 841 -27.46 8.61 -44.38
C GLY A 841 -26.77 8.93 -43.05
N HIS A 842 -27.49 9.48 -42.06
CA HIS A 842 -26.90 9.82 -40.76
C HIS A 842 -26.56 8.59 -39.91
N ILE A 843 -27.42 7.57 -39.95
CA ILE A 843 -27.18 6.29 -39.26
C ILE A 843 -25.98 5.58 -39.88
N PHE A 844 -25.95 5.51 -41.22
CA PHE A 844 -24.84 4.94 -41.99
C PHE A 844 -23.53 5.66 -41.69
N GLU A 845 -23.50 6.99 -41.77
CA GLU A 845 -22.32 7.79 -41.47
C GLU A 845 -21.78 7.53 -40.05
N TRP A 846 -22.67 7.38 -39.07
CA TRP A 846 -22.28 7.08 -37.70
C TRP A 846 -21.57 5.73 -37.60
N PHE A 847 -22.16 4.66 -38.17
CA PHE A 847 -21.54 3.34 -38.13
C PHE A 847 -20.18 3.30 -38.82
N ILE A 848 -20.06 3.93 -40.00
CA ILE A 848 -18.80 4.00 -40.74
C ILE A 848 -17.75 4.75 -39.92
N ALA A 849 -18.11 5.87 -39.30
CA ALA A 849 -17.17 6.65 -38.49
C ALA A 849 -16.72 5.87 -37.24
N VAL A 850 -17.65 5.28 -36.47
CA VAL A 850 -17.28 4.51 -35.28
C VAL A 850 -16.45 3.28 -35.65
N ALA A 851 -16.80 2.57 -36.72
CA ALA A 851 -16.01 1.43 -37.21
C ALA A 851 -14.61 1.86 -37.69
N ALA A 852 -14.47 3.03 -38.30
CA ALA A 852 -13.17 3.55 -38.70
C ALA A 852 -12.27 3.91 -37.49
N GLY A 853 -12.87 4.35 -36.38
CA GLY A 853 -12.18 4.74 -35.15
C GLY A 853 -12.03 3.63 -34.09
N ILE A 854 -12.55 2.42 -34.35
CA ILE A 854 -12.67 1.38 -33.32
C ILE A 854 -11.32 0.96 -32.72
N ASP A 855 -10.27 0.83 -33.54
CA ASP A 855 -8.95 0.43 -33.05
C ASP A 855 -8.35 1.44 -32.07
N SER A 856 -8.60 2.74 -32.32
CA SER A 856 -8.17 3.83 -31.42
C SER A 856 -8.93 3.77 -30.09
N LEU A 857 -10.24 3.48 -30.13
CA LEU A 857 -11.06 3.33 -28.92
C LEU A 857 -10.63 2.09 -28.13
N LEU A 858 -10.40 0.96 -28.80
CA LEU A 858 -9.89 -0.24 -28.15
C LEU A 858 -8.56 0.03 -27.44
N GLN A 859 -7.64 0.73 -28.09
CA GLN A 859 -6.38 1.14 -27.47
C GLN A 859 -6.61 2.10 -26.27
N GLN A 860 -7.47 3.10 -26.42
CA GLN A 860 -7.77 4.08 -25.38
C GLN A 860 -8.32 3.42 -24.11
N TYR A 861 -9.24 2.47 -24.27
CA TYR A 861 -9.87 1.76 -23.14
C TYR A 861 -9.11 0.50 -22.72
N GLY A 862 -8.04 0.12 -23.41
CA GLY A 862 -7.27 -1.10 -23.13
C GLY A 862 -8.01 -2.40 -23.46
N ALA A 863 -8.99 -2.33 -24.36
CA ALA A 863 -9.76 -3.46 -24.85
C ALA A 863 -9.14 -4.05 -26.12
N ASN A 864 -9.50 -5.28 -26.47
CA ASN A 864 -8.98 -5.97 -27.67
C ASN A 864 -10.08 -6.60 -28.55
N PHE A 865 -11.34 -6.36 -28.22
CA PHE A 865 -12.49 -6.76 -29.04
C PHE A 865 -13.58 -5.69 -29.01
N GLY A 866 -14.07 -5.27 -30.18
CA GLY A 866 -15.08 -4.20 -30.29
C GLY A 866 -16.45 -4.72 -30.70
N ILE A 867 -17.49 -4.23 -30.04
CA ILE A 867 -18.90 -4.41 -30.41
C ILE A 867 -19.49 -3.01 -30.66
N ILE A 868 -20.03 -2.79 -31.86
CA ILE A 868 -20.65 -1.52 -32.27
C ILE A 868 -22.14 -1.80 -32.49
N ALA A 869 -23.02 -1.06 -31.85
CA ALA A 869 -24.46 -1.26 -31.97
C ALA A 869 -25.22 0.04 -32.18
N GLY A 870 -26.24 -0.03 -33.04
CA GLY A 870 -27.26 0.99 -33.20
C GLY A 870 -28.65 0.39 -32.99
N LEU A 871 -29.45 1.02 -32.14
CA LEU A 871 -30.87 0.71 -31.97
C LEU A 871 -31.71 1.74 -32.75
N ILE A 872 -32.53 1.27 -33.67
CA ILE A 872 -33.63 2.08 -34.23
C ILE A 872 -34.80 1.97 -33.25
N VAL A 873 -35.11 3.07 -32.57
CA VAL A 873 -36.11 3.08 -31.49
C VAL A 873 -37.55 3.14 -32.00
N ASP A 874 -37.74 3.62 -33.22
CA ASP A 874 -39.05 3.63 -33.87
C ASP A 874 -39.42 2.23 -34.38
N PRO A 875 -40.70 1.81 -34.26
CA PRO A 875 -41.14 0.56 -34.85
C PRO A 875 -41.03 0.59 -36.38
N VAL A 876 -40.20 -0.27 -36.96
CA VAL A 876 -39.94 -0.31 -38.41
C VAL A 876 -39.98 -1.73 -38.95
N ASN A 877 -40.47 -1.88 -40.18
CA ASN A 877 -40.40 -3.15 -40.91
C ASN A 877 -39.09 -3.25 -41.70
N TYR A 878 -38.65 -4.48 -41.97
CA TYR A 878 -37.37 -4.71 -42.65
C TYR A 878 -37.30 -4.06 -44.05
N ASP A 879 -38.41 -4.02 -44.79
CA ASP A 879 -38.51 -3.42 -46.13
C ASP A 879 -38.35 -1.89 -46.15
N GLN A 880 -38.28 -1.25 -44.99
CA GLN A 880 -38.02 0.18 -44.85
C GLN A 880 -36.54 0.50 -44.57
N ILE A 881 -35.73 -0.51 -44.26
CA ILE A 881 -34.33 -0.36 -43.85
C ILE A 881 -33.41 -1.36 -44.58
N ASP A 882 -33.93 -2.14 -45.52
CA ASP A 882 -33.23 -3.20 -46.23
C ASP A 882 -32.08 -2.67 -47.10
N GLU A 883 -32.30 -1.59 -47.85
CA GLU A 883 -31.27 -0.93 -48.67
C GLU A 883 -30.12 -0.39 -47.80
N PHE A 884 -30.46 0.29 -46.70
CA PHE A 884 -29.49 0.78 -45.72
C PHE A 884 -28.66 -0.36 -45.12
N ILE A 885 -29.32 -1.43 -44.65
CA ILE A 885 -28.66 -2.60 -44.07
C ILE A 885 -27.73 -3.27 -45.09
N PHE A 886 -28.18 -3.40 -46.34
CA PHE A 886 -27.39 -4.00 -47.41
C PHE A 886 -26.13 -3.18 -47.71
N ASN A 887 -26.26 -1.86 -47.85
CA ASN A 887 -25.12 -0.97 -48.07
C ASN A 887 -24.14 -0.98 -46.89
N LEU A 888 -24.65 -1.00 -45.65
CA LEU A 888 -23.80 -1.10 -44.46
C LEU A 888 -23.05 -2.44 -44.40
N ALA A 889 -23.70 -3.52 -44.81
CA ALA A 889 -23.07 -4.83 -44.88
C ALA A 889 -21.95 -4.89 -45.93
N LEU A 890 -22.13 -4.24 -47.08
CA LEU A 890 -21.08 -4.12 -48.10
C LEU A 890 -19.87 -3.35 -47.60
N GLU A 891 -20.05 -2.26 -46.85
CA GLU A 891 -18.93 -1.44 -46.39
C GLU A 891 -18.20 -2.08 -45.21
N LEU A 892 -18.93 -2.69 -44.26
CA LEU A 892 -18.38 -3.19 -43.00
C LEU A 892 -18.14 -4.70 -42.96
N HIS A 893 -18.27 -5.42 -44.08
CA HIS A 893 -18.06 -6.88 -44.14
C HIS A 893 -16.69 -7.33 -43.60
N ASN A 894 -15.64 -6.52 -43.81
CA ASN A 894 -14.27 -6.79 -43.35
C ASN A 894 -13.93 -6.17 -41.98
N SER A 895 -14.89 -5.55 -41.30
CA SER A 895 -14.65 -4.98 -39.97
C SER A 895 -14.23 -6.07 -38.98
N SER A 896 -13.18 -5.81 -38.19
CA SER A 896 -12.74 -6.69 -37.10
C SER A 896 -13.73 -6.70 -35.92
N ALA A 897 -14.54 -5.65 -35.80
CA ALA A 897 -15.59 -5.51 -34.80
C ALA A 897 -16.86 -6.29 -35.16
N ALA A 898 -17.69 -6.58 -34.16
CA ALA A 898 -19.05 -7.07 -34.37
C ALA A 898 -20.02 -5.88 -34.46
N VAL A 899 -20.67 -5.70 -35.60
CA VAL A 899 -21.55 -4.55 -35.86
C VAL A 899 -23.02 -4.99 -35.84
N PHE A 900 -23.78 -4.48 -34.89
CA PHE A 900 -25.20 -4.78 -34.69
C PHE A 900 -26.07 -3.60 -35.16
N VAL A 901 -27.06 -3.90 -36.00
CA VAL A 901 -28.20 -3.01 -36.23
C VAL A 901 -29.42 -3.72 -35.67
N VAL A 902 -30.09 -3.12 -34.69
CA VAL A 902 -31.23 -3.69 -33.98
C VAL A 902 -32.43 -2.78 -34.17
N TRP A 903 -33.60 -3.37 -34.39
CA TRP A 903 -34.87 -2.65 -34.47
C TRP A 903 -36.01 -3.51 -33.93
N THR A 904 -37.14 -2.88 -33.67
CA THR A 904 -38.36 -3.57 -33.26
C THR A 904 -39.41 -3.38 -34.35
N SER A 905 -40.12 -4.44 -34.73
CA SER A 905 -41.26 -4.32 -35.66
C SER A 905 -42.51 -3.80 -34.93
N PRO A 906 -43.54 -3.32 -35.67
CA PRO A 906 -44.78 -2.80 -35.06
C PRO A 906 -45.52 -3.78 -34.14
N ASP A 907 -45.29 -5.08 -34.27
CA ASP A 907 -45.82 -6.13 -33.39
C ASP A 907 -44.99 -6.37 -32.11
N GLY A 908 -43.90 -5.61 -31.92
CA GLY A 908 -43.03 -5.69 -30.75
C GLY A 908 -41.92 -6.75 -30.84
N GLN A 909 -41.78 -7.44 -31.97
CA GLN A 909 -40.73 -8.44 -32.18
C GLN A 909 -39.37 -7.76 -32.43
N VAL A 910 -38.33 -8.22 -31.72
CA VAL A 910 -36.96 -7.71 -31.90
C VAL A 910 -36.30 -8.41 -33.07
N HIS A 911 -35.76 -7.62 -33.99
CA HIS A 911 -35.00 -8.06 -35.15
C HIS A 911 -33.61 -7.44 -35.14
N PHE A 912 -32.63 -8.15 -35.71
CA PHE A 912 -31.28 -7.61 -35.86
C PHE A 912 -30.51 -8.22 -37.02
N VAL A 913 -29.46 -7.53 -37.42
CA VAL A 913 -28.37 -8.06 -38.24
C VAL A 913 -27.04 -7.92 -37.51
N CYS A 914 -26.11 -8.84 -37.77
CA CYS A 914 -24.74 -8.78 -37.26
C CYS A 914 -23.76 -8.84 -38.45
N ILE A 915 -23.01 -7.75 -38.64
CA ILE A 915 -22.10 -7.51 -39.76
C ILE A 915 -20.64 -7.51 -39.27
N GLY A 916 -19.72 -8.00 -40.10
CA GLY A 916 -18.27 -7.98 -39.84
C GLY A 916 -17.71 -9.31 -39.32
N GLY A 917 -16.37 -9.41 -39.31
CA GLY A 917 -15.63 -10.58 -38.85
C GLY A 917 -15.78 -10.84 -37.34
N GLY A 918 -16.08 -9.81 -36.54
CA GLY A 918 -16.39 -9.98 -35.12
C GLY A 918 -17.65 -10.82 -34.86
N CYS A 919 -18.65 -10.75 -35.74
CA CYS A 919 -19.88 -11.54 -35.63
C CYS A 919 -19.65 -13.04 -35.82
N GLN A 920 -18.65 -13.42 -36.62
CA GLN A 920 -18.29 -14.83 -36.85
C GLN A 920 -17.59 -15.46 -35.63
N GLN A 921 -17.04 -14.62 -34.74
CA GLN A 921 -16.43 -15.06 -33.48
C GLN A 921 -17.47 -15.25 -32.35
N MET A 922 -18.74 -14.95 -32.59
CA MET A 922 -19.84 -15.11 -31.64
C MET A 922 -20.75 -16.29 -32.02
N SER A 923 -21.31 -16.98 -31.03
CA SER A 923 -22.35 -17.98 -31.29
C SER A 923 -23.67 -17.31 -31.70
N ALA A 924 -24.56 -18.04 -32.38
CA ALA A 924 -25.90 -17.54 -32.70
C ALA A 924 -26.71 -17.14 -31.43
N ALA A 925 -26.54 -17.88 -30.33
CA ALA A 925 -27.18 -17.57 -29.06
C ALA A 925 -26.59 -16.30 -28.41
N GLN A 926 -25.28 -16.09 -28.51
CA GLN A 926 -24.60 -14.88 -28.04
C GLN A 926 -25.06 -13.64 -28.81
N ARG A 927 -25.18 -13.71 -30.13
CA ARG A 927 -25.67 -12.59 -30.96
C ARG A 927 -27.12 -12.21 -30.62
N ARG A 928 -28.00 -13.21 -30.40
CA ARG A 928 -29.39 -12.95 -29.96
C ARG A 928 -29.47 -12.29 -28.59
N ARG A 929 -28.62 -12.70 -27.63
CA ARG A 929 -28.56 -12.07 -26.31
C ARG A 929 -28.16 -10.59 -26.42
N HIS A 930 -27.16 -10.27 -27.23
CA HIS A 930 -26.77 -8.87 -27.45
C HIS A 930 -27.86 -8.06 -28.13
N ALA A 931 -28.57 -8.63 -29.11
CA ALA A 931 -29.72 -7.95 -29.69
C ALA A 931 -30.81 -7.64 -28.65
N CYS A 932 -31.06 -8.56 -27.70
CA CYS A 932 -31.99 -8.30 -26.60
C CYS A 932 -31.48 -7.19 -25.66
N LEU A 933 -30.21 -7.24 -25.26
CA LEU A 933 -29.58 -6.20 -24.43
C LEU A 933 -29.71 -4.82 -25.09
N ILE A 934 -29.34 -4.72 -26.37
CA ILE A 934 -29.42 -3.47 -27.16
C ILE A 934 -30.87 -2.97 -27.24
N ALA A 935 -31.85 -3.86 -27.39
CA ALA A 935 -33.27 -3.50 -27.39
C ALA A 935 -33.83 -3.19 -25.99
N GLY A 936 -33.01 -3.22 -24.94
CA GLY A 936 -33.46 -3.00 -23.57
C GLY A 936 -34.41 -4.10 -23.05
N LYS A 937 -34.27 -5.33 -23.55
CA LYS A 937 -35.09 -6.49 -23.19
C LYS A 937 -34.26 -7.56 -22.48
N PRO A 938 -34.91 -8.46 -21.68
CA PRO A 938 -34.20 -9.57 -21.05
C PRO A 938 -33.51 -10.49 -22.06
N ARG A 939 -32.45 -11.20 -21.64
CA ARG A 939 -31.63 -12.12 -22.46
C ARG A 939 -32.38 -13.06 -23.42
N ASN A 940 -33.61 -13.45 -23.08
CA ASN A 940 -34.46 -14.36 -23.85
C ASN A 940 -35.65 -13.65 -24.50
N CYS A 941 -35.44 -12.45 -25.07
CA CYS A 941 -36.49 -11.68 -25.72
C CYS A 941 -36.98 -12.23 -27.07
N GLY A 942 -36.44 -13.38 -27.52
CA GLY A 942 -36.82 -13.99 -28.79
C GLY A 942 -36.27 -13.28 -30.03
N ALA A 943 -35.19 -12.51 -29.92
CA ALA A 943 -34.62 -11.75 -31.03
C ALA A 943 -34.33 -12.61 -32.28
N GLN A 944 -34.77 -12.13 -33.44
CA GLN A 944 -34.63 -12.82 -34.73
C GLN A 944 -33.53 -12.19 -35.58
N GLU A 945 -32.58 -13.02 -36.01
CA GLU A 945 -31.48 -12.58 -36.87
C GLU A 945 -31.89 -12.67 -38.35
N ILE A 946 -31.77 -11.56 -39.08
CA ILE A 946 -31.98 -11.54 -40.54
C ILE A 946 -30.67 -11.91 -41.24
N ASN A 947 -30.72 -12.92 -42.12
CA ASN A 947 -29.55 -13.36 -42.87
C ASN A 947 -29.46 -12.63 -44.22
N ILE A 948 -28.56 -11.64 -44.30
CA ILE A 948 -28.36 -10.78 -45.47
C ILE A 948 -27.93 -11.58 -46.71
N ALA A 949 -27.21 -12.71 -46.55
CA ALA A 949 -26.73 -13.53 -47.68
C ALA A 949 -27.84 -14.31 -48.41
N LYS A 950 -29.05 -14.40 -47.83
CA LYS A 950 -30.21 -15.08 -48.43
C LYS A 950 -31.20 -14.12 -49.12
N VAL A 951 -30.98 -12.81 -49.00
CA VAL A 951 -31.86 -11.77 -49.54
C VAL A 951 -31.13 -11.17 -50.75
N GLY A 952 -31.43 -11.66 -51.96
CA GLY A 952 -30.83 -11.13 -53.20
C GLY A 952 -31.22 -9.65 -53.43
N PRO A 953 -30.60 -8.96 -54.41
CA PRO A 953 -30.87 -7.54 -54.67
C PRO A 953 -32.36 -7.33 -54.99
N ILE A 954 -33.06 -6.61 -54.12
CA ILE A 954 -34.48 -6.27 -54.29
C ILE A 954 -34.57 -5.13 -55.32
N SER A 955 -35.44 -5.30 -56.31
CA SER A 955 -35.58 -4.39 -57.45
C SER A 955 -36.01 -2.98 -57.02
N PRO A 956 -35.48 -1.91 -57.65
CA PRO A 956 -35.86 -0.55 -57.29
C PRO A 956 -37.36 -0.30 -57.51
N LYS A 957 -38.06 0.18 -56.47
CA LYS A 957 -39.46 0.61 -56.56
C LYS A 957 -39.56 1.79 -57.56
N PRO A 958 -40.61 1.85 -58.41
CA PRO A 958 -40.75 2.94 -59.39
C PRO A 958 -41.02 4.27 -58.69
N ILE A 959 -40.19 5.28 -58.97
CA ILE A 959 -40.38 6.66 -58.53
C ILE A 959 -41.55 7.26 -59.31
N LEU A 960 -42.66 7.56 -58.64
CA LEU A 960 -43.73 8.41 -59.19
C LEU A 960 -43.25 9.87 -59.19
N PRO A 961 -43.41 10.63 -60.30
CA PRO A 961 -42.93 12.00 -60.37
C PRO A 961 -43.82 12.94 -59.54
N VAL A 962 -43.23 13.55 -58.50
CA VAL A 962 -43.85 14.63 -57.72
C VAL A 962 -43.90 15.89 -58.59
N ARG A 963 -45.11 16.35 -58.92
CA ARG A 963 -45.36 17.69 -59.46
C ARG A 963 -45.09 18.72 -58.37
N ILE A 964 -44.16 19.63 -58.64
CA ILE A 964 -44.03 20.88 -57.89
C ILE A 964 -44.93 21.90 -58.60
N THR A 965 -45.93 22.44 -57.90
CA THR A 965 -46.61 23.69 -58.25
C THR A 965 -46.30 24.75 -57.19
N PRO A 966 -46.29 26.05 -57.55
CA PRO A 966 -45.63 27.13 -56.81
C PRO A 966 -46.16 27.34 -55.40
#